data_AF-A0AAD3D5J2-F1
#
_entry.id   AF-A0AAD3D5J2-F1
#
_cell.length_a   1.000
_cell.length_b   1.000
_cell.length_c   1.000
_cell.angle_alpha   90.00
_cell.angle_beta   90.00
_cell.angle_gamma   90.00
#
_symmetry.space_group_name_H-M   'P 1'
#
loop_
_entity.id
_entity.type
_entity.pdbx_description
1 polymer ?
#
loop_
_entity_poly.entity_id
_entity_poly.type
_entity_poly.pdbx_seq_one_letter_code
_entity_poly.pdbx_strand_id
1 'polypeptide(L)'
;MGDEENNVAVVNAECDPFADGWHGDGCCAYYCFKAYKSYNAFFSAYGANLMFAVLSVNAVFALLSCNSIFSILSVNSVGTRKIKASCIAMCIATVQSKRPKRISPRSSFKPRKRVKSFFWSKKPHETPVATAFPKLRSDIKVARERLPAAKARSQFLQIMHDAEQKDRVVLITGETGCGKTTQIPQFILEESPKDAKIIVAQPRRLAATGVADRVAQERGEARPGEGSVGYVVRGDSKVSNDCRLMFCTTGVLLRQLQTEGALDCISHIVIDEVHERHLDTDILLARQSKTTKRKSWKKRGSGTFLSKLIDPPSFTSIESAIFSLEKLGALFKSKMEEEIRVSLTPLGVHLAGIPAPPSIGKLLVYGSLLGCRSAALAIAAGLSGGKSPFLRIDRRSIDTDTKEGYKNQMVLDERDKLFDSVGNSDHAILSAIYNGWDSLSGGGGVKRKYLESLGLSVNAMRDMKQLVSQLDGALASGGFYSTSESDCNGKSWRIIRSCVVASFAPAQIARVQRSSTKYAETVEGAVEKEGEAKELKFYTRSSGDKDSSVDSSNLTKHYHGTSEARCFVHPSSFTFSVGSYTCPWIVYYQLVRTSKPFMRDVTECSNYDLLLFGGNIEVSASDGVIVVDDYVRMSANARIAALISGLRKRVDNLLTKKIAEPSFDVAKSVEMKLIVKLLRTDGMGQ
;
A
#
# COMPACT_ATOMS: atom_id res chain seq x y z
N MET A 1 -40.68 7.52 28.28
CA MET A 1 -40.91 7.56 26.82
C MET A 1 -39.57 7.91 26.18
N GLY A 2 -38.78 7.05 25.53
CA GLY A 2 -38.71 5.61 25.41
C GLY A 2 -37.28 5.31 24.94
N ASP A 3 -36.59 4.38 25.62
CA ASP A 3 -35.22 3.94 25.31
C ASP A 3 -35.17 3.03 24.07
N GLU A 4 -35.76 3.48 22.96
CA GLU A 4 -35.81 2.72 21.70
C GLU A 4 -34.72 3.13 20.69
N GLU A 5 -33.90 4.17 20.95
CA GLU A 5 -32.96 4.70 19.96
C GLU A 5 -31.52 4.14 20.02
N ASN A 6 -31.12 3.38 21.06
CA ASN A 6 -29.76 2.84 21.13
C ASN A 6 -29.66 1.41 20.59
N ASN A 7 -29.01 1.21 19.44
CA ASN A 7 -28.78 -0.12 18.82
C ASN A 7 -27.71 -0.99 19.51
N VAL A 8 -27.28 -0.63 20.72
CA VAL A 8 -26.20 -1.29 21.46
C VAL A 8 -26.69 -1.74 22.84
N ALA A 9 -26.55 -3.02 23.14
CA ALA A 9 -26.76 -3.57 24.49
C ALA A 9 -25.41 -3.65 25.22
N VAL A 10 -25.35 -3.26 26.50
CA VAL A 10 -24.11 -3.25 27.29
C VAL A 10 -24.12 -4.37 28.32
N VAL A 11 -23.02 -5.12 28.40
CA VAL A 11 -22.79 -6.17 29.40
C VAL A 11 -21.52 -5.85 30.18
N ASN A 12 -21.65 -5.63 31.49
CA ASN A 12 -20.49 -5.56 32.37
C ASN A 12 -20.10 -6.97 32.79
N ALA A 13 -18.84 -7.35 32.54
CA ALA A 13 -18.27 -8.64 32.98
C ALA A 13 -17.88 -8.66 34.46
N GLU A 14 -18.14 -7.57 35.18
CA GLU A 14 -17.95 -7.42 36.63
C GLU A 14 -19.31 -7.49 37.35
N CYS A 15 -19.37 -8.26 38.43
CA CYS A 15 -20.52 -8.29 39.32
C CYS A 15 -20.26 -7.34 40.49
N ASP A 16 -20.55 -6.05 40.33
CA ASP A 16 -20.91 -5.19 41.45
C ASP A 16 -21.92 -4.11 41.00
N PRO A 17 -23.11 -4.00 41.63
CA PRO A 17 -24.16 -3.05 41.22
C PRO A 17 -24.01 -1.63 41.80
N PHE A 18 -22.83 -1.25 42.31
CA PHE A 18 -22.60 0.08 42.90
C PHE A 18 -21.29 0.70 42.42
N ALA A 19 -21.32 1.38 41.27
CA ALA A 19 -20.32 2.37 40.90
C ALA A 19 -20.91 3.35 39.88
N ASP A 20 -21.73 4.29 40.37
CA ASP A 20 -21.93 5.57 39.70
C ASP A 20 -20.62 6.36 39.80
N GLY A 21 -19.85 6.38 38.72
CA GLY A 21 -18.58 7.11 38.66
C GLY A 21 -17.76 6.78 37.42
N TRP A 22 -18.06 7.45 36.31
CA TRP A 22 -17.18 7.49 35.15
C TRP A 22 -15.88 8.22 35.50
N HIS A 23 -14.81 7.48 35.79
CA HIS A 23 -13.45 7.97 35.62
C HIS A 23 -12.56 6.88 35.00
N GLY A 24 -11.89 7.27 33.92
CA GLY A 24 -11.13 6.40 33.04
C GLY A 24 -9.82 5.91 33.62
N ASP A 25 -9.39 4.80 33.01
CA ASP A 25 -8.05 4.20 32.96
C ASP A 25 -8.03 2.75 33.47
N GLY A 26 -8.69 1.83 32.74
CA GLY A 26 -8.62 0.39 33.04
C GLY A 26 -9.56 -0.55 32.28
N CYS A 27 -10.64 -0.02 31.68
CA CYS A 27 -11.67 -0.85 31.04
C CYS A 27 -11.36 -1.18 29.57
N CYS A 28 -11.28 -2.48 29.25
CA CYS A 28 -11.20 -2.96 27.86
C CYS A 28 -12.62 -3.21 27.32
N ALA A 29 -12.88 -2.75 26.09
CA ALA A 29 -14.16 -2.89 25.40
C ALA A 29 -14.12 -3.96 24.29
N TYR A 30 -15.19 -4.75 24.18
CA TYR A 30 -15.32 -5.94 23.34
C TYR A 30 -16.67 -5.93 22.60
N TYR A 31 -16.68 -6.05 21.28
CA TYR A 31 -17.91 -6.00 20.47
C TYR A 31 -18.26 -7.37 19.91
N CYS A 32 -19.51 -7.82 20.05
CA CYS A 32 -20.02 -9.07 19.46
C CYS A 32 -21.31 -8.82 18.66
N PHE A 33 -21.40 -9.38 17.45
CA PHE A 33 -22.61 -9.34 16.62
C PHE A 33 -22.73 -10.56 15.70
N LYS A 34 -23.97 -10.85 15.26
CA LYS A 34 -24.29 -11.95 14.35
C LYS A 34 -24.05 -11.55 12.89
N ALA A 35 -23.43 -12.42 12.09
CA ALA A 35 -23.18 -12.17 10.68
C ALA A 35 -24.45 -12.41 9.84
N TYR A 36 -25.03 -11.34 9.27
CA TYR A 36 -26.27 -11.43 8.48
C TYR A 36 -26.04 -11.67 6.98
N LYS A 37 -26.87 -12.53 6.40
CA LYS A 37 -26.93 -12.88 4.96
C LYS A 37 -27.35 -11.73 4.02
N SER A 38 -27.87 -10.62 4.54
CA SER A 38 -28.44 -9.53 3.71
C SER A 38 -27.42 -8.59 3.06
N TYR A 39 -26.10 -8.85 3.20
CA TYR A 39 -25.05 -8.03 2.60
C TYR A 39 -24.91 -8.20 1.07
N ASN A 40 -25.52 -9.23 0.48
CA ASN A 40 -25.42 -9.51 -0.96
C ASN A 40 -26.11 -8.45 -1.85
N ALA A 41 -27.04 -7.65 -1.32
CA ALA A 41 -27.70 -6.60 -2.10
C ALA A 41 -26.82 -5.35 -2.34
N PHE A 42 -25.86 -5.06 -1.45
CA PHE A 42 -25.02 -3.87 -1.56
C PHE A 42 -23.85 -4.06 -2.55
N PHE A 43 -23.33 -5.29 -2.66
CA PHE A 43 -22.34 -5.65 -3.68
C PHE A 43 -22.94 -5.73 -5.08
N SER A 44 -24.20 -6.13 -5.23
CA SER A 44 -24.91 -6.02 -6.51
C SER A 44 -25.01 -4.55 -6.95
N ALA A 45 -25.39 -3.63 -6.06
CA ALA A 45 -25.55 -2.21 -6.43
C ALA A 45 -24.23 -1.46 -6.69
N TYR A 46 -23.11 -1.82 -6.04
CA TYR A 46 -21.81 -1.13 -6.24
C TYR A 46 -20.84 -1.90 -7.14
N GLY A 47 -20.94 -3.22 -7.21
CA GLY A 47 -20.21 -4.07 -8.17
C GLY A 47 -20.85 -4.06 -9.56
N ALA A 48 -22.18 -3.97 -9.67
CA ALA A 48 -22.83 -3.85 -10.98
C ALA A 48 -22.76 -2.43 -11.54
N ASN A 49 -22.66 -1.37 -10.72
CA ASN A 49 -22.45 -0.02 -11.25
C ASN A 49 -21.04 0.21 -11.82
N LEU A 50 -20.07 -0.66 -11.49
CA LEU A 50 -18.76 -0.69 -12.13
C LEU A 50 -18.79 -1.41 -13.50
N MET A 51 -19.80 -2.25 -13.75
CA MET A 51 -20.02 -2.94 -15.04
C MET A 51 -21.08 -2.25 -15.92
N PHE A 52 -22.09 -1.60 -15.34
CA PHE A 52 -23.12 -0.88 -16.09
C PHE A 52 -22.65 0.48 -16.59
N ALA A 53 -21.73 1.16 -15.89
CA ALA A 53 -21.13 2.41 -16.37
C ALA A 53 -20.19 2.21 -17.57
N VAL A 54 -19.72 0.98 -17.82
CA VAL A 54 -18.91 0.63 -19.00
C VAL A 54 -19.79 0.15 -20.16
N LEU A 55 -21.00 -0.34 -19.88
CA LEU A 55 -21.97 -0.75 -20.91
C LEU A 55 -22.89 0.39 -21.38
N SER A 56 -23.11 1.45 -20.59
CA SER A 56 -23.92 2.61 -21.01
C SER A 56 -23.16 3.65 -21.84
N VAL A 57 -21.82 3.68 -21.78
CA VAL A 57 -21.02 4.64 -22.57
C VAL A 57 -20.87 4.23 -24.03
N ASN A 58 -20.88 2.92 -24.34
CA ASN A 58 -20.79 2.45 -25.73
C ASN A 58 -22.12 2.46 -26.50
N ALA A 59 -23.26 2.46 -25.82
CA ALA A 59 -24.57 2.64 -26.46
C ALA A 59 -24.86 4.13 -26.75
N VAL A 60 -24.35 5.04 -25.90
CA VAL A 60 -24.53 6.49 -26.07
C VAL A 60 -23.53 7.08 -27.08
N PHE A 61 -22.31 6.54 -27.21
CA PHE A 61 -21.38 6.95 -28.28
C PHE A 61 -21.78 6.49 -29.69
N ALA A 62 -22.55 5.40 -29.81
CA ALA A 62 -23.10 4.93 -31.08
C ALA A 62 -24.39 5.68 -31.50
N LEU A 63 -25.06 6.36 -30.57
CA LEU A 63 -26.25 7.18 -30.85
C LEU A 63 -25.92 8.69 -31.00
N LEU A 64 -24.80 9.16 -30.46
CA LEU A 64 -24.32 10.54 -30.63
C LEU A 64 -23.37 10.74 -31.82
N SER A 65 -23.04 9.69 -32.56
CA SER A 65 -22.26 9.77 -33.82
C SER A 65 -23.13 9.78 -35.09
N CYS A 66 -24.45 9.98 -34.97
CA CYS A 66 -25.36 10.06 -36.12
C CYS A 66 -26.38 11.21 -36.10
N ASN A 67 -26.42 12.08 -35.08
CA ASN A 67 -27.36 13.22 -35.05
C ASN A 67 -26.72 14.46 -34.41
N SER A 68 -25.90 15.19 -35.18
CA SER A 68 -25.64 16.64 -35.07
C SER A 68 -24.41 17.01 -35.91
N ILE A 69 -24.61 17.16 -37.21
CA ILE A 69 -23.96 18.11 -38.15
C ILE A 69 -24.66 17.82 -39.49
N PHE A 70 -25.80 18.46 -39.72
CA PHE A 70 -26.26 18.93 -41.05
C PHE A 70 -27.58 19.70 -40.90
N SER A 71 -27.52 20.77 -40.12
CA SER A 71 -28.41 21.91 -40.28
C SER A 71 -27.63 23.12 -39.78
N ILE A 72 -27.61 24.17 -40.61
CA ILE A 72 -26.79 25.39 -40.54
C ILE A 72 -25.45 25.27 -41.28
N LEU A 73 -25.53 25.45 -42.60
CA LEU A 73 -24.68 26.39 -43.34
C LEU A 73 -25.36 26.63 -44.70
N SER A 74 -26.31 27.56 -44.67
CA SER A 74 -26.81 28.25 -45.86
C SER A 74 -26.29 29.70 -45.78
N VAL A 75 -25.97 30.26 -46.95
CA VAL A 75 -25.77 31.67 -47.28
C VAL A 75 -24.30 32.19 -47.39
N ASN A 76 -23.89 32.22 -48.67
CA ASN A 76 -23.17 33.25 -49.44
C ASN A 76 -21.63 33.44 -49.40
N SER A 77 -21.05 33.13 -50.59
CA SER A 77 -19.99 33.80 -51.40
C SER A 77 -19.01 34.77 -50.71
N VAL A 78 -17.70 34.76 -50.96
CA VAL A 78 -16.99 35.05 -52.23
C VAL A 78 -15.49 34.66 -52.05
N GLY A 79 -14.81 34.23 -53.12
CA GLY A 79 -13.38 34.58 -53.30
C GLY A 79 -12.30 33.50 -53.18
N THR A 80 -12.19 32.66 -54.21
CA THR A 80 -10.96 32.11 -54.85
C THR A 80 -9.62 32.06 -54.06
N ARG A 81 -9.01 30.86 -53.98
CA ARG A 81 -7.76 30.51 -54.70
C ARG A 81 -7.44 29.00 -54.59
N LYS A 82 -7.14 28.43 -55.75
CA LYS A 82 -6.88 27.01 -56.02
C LYS A 82 -5.62 26.49 -55.31
N ILE A 83 -5.73 25.38 -54.59
CA ILE A 83 -4.61 24.44 -54.39
C ILE A 83 -5.07 23.06 -54.88
N LYS A 84 -4.25 22.48 -55.76
CA LYS A 84 -4.56 21.32 -56.62
C LYS A 84 -4.82 20.04 -55.81
N ALA A 85 -5.92 19.37 -56.14
CA ALA A 85 -6.35 18.07 -55.62
C ALA A 85 -5.54 16.90 -56.21
N SER A 86 -4.24 16.81 -55.87
CA SER A 86 -3.39 15.69 -56.29
C SER A 86 -2.71 14.94 -55.13
N CYS A 87 -2.89 15.33 -53.86
CA CYS A 87 -2.25 14.66 -52.72
C CYS A 87 -3.20 13.83 -51.84
N ILE A 88 -4.51 13.77 -52.12
CA ILE A 88 -5.48 13.05 -51.27
C ILE A 88 -5.93 11.71 -51.89
N ALA A 89 -5.67 11.48 -53.17
CA ALA A 89 -6.11 10.27 -53.87
C ALA A 89 -5.24 9.02 -53.64
N MET A 90 -4.12 9.11 -52.91
CA MET A 90 -3.21 7.97 -52.69
C MET A 90 -3.38 7.24 -51.34
N CYS A 91 -4.22 7.75 -50.43
CA CYS A 91 -4.41 7.15 -49.09
C CYS A 91 -5.69 6.31 -48.91
N ILE A 92 -6.54 6.17 -49.94
CA ILE A 92 -7.85 5.49 -49.81
C ILE A 92 -7.89 4.10 -50.47
N ALA A 93 -6.84 3.66 -51.17
CA ALA A 93 -6.89 2.45 -52.00
C ALA A 93 -6.22 1.16 -51.44
N THR A 94 -5.82 1.09 -50.16
CA THR A 94 -5.11 -0.11 -49.61
C THR A 94 -5.69 -0.71 -48.33
N VAL A 95 -6.97 -0.49 -48.03
CA VAL A 95 -7.68 -1.21 -46.94
C VAL A 95 -8.96 -1.86 -47.46
N GLN A 96 -8.83 -2.76 -48.43
CA GLN A 96 -9.88 -3.73 -48.75
C GLN A 96 -9.26 -5.12 -49.00
N SER A 97 -8.98 -5.89 -47.94
CA SER A 97 -9.21 -7.34 -47.98
C SER A 97 -9.22 -7.92 -46.56
N LYS A 98 -10.10 -8.92 -46.37
CA LYS A 98 -10.33 -9.77 -45.18
C LYS A 98 -11.30 -9.20 -44.13
N ARG A 99 -12.59 -9.40 -44.43
CA ARG A 99 -13.71 -9.45 -43.47
C ARG A 99 -13.39 -10.43 -42.33
N PRO A 100 -13.51 -10.06 -41.03
CA PRO A 100 -13.51 -11.05 -39.97
C PRO A 100 -14.86 -11.78 -39.93
N LYS A 101 -14.80 -13.10 -39.75
CA LYS A 101 -15.97 -14.00 -39.63
C LYS A 101 -16.87 -13.54 -38.47
N ARG A 102 -18.19 -13.54 -38.71
CA ARG A 102 -19.23 -13.40 -37.68
C ARG A 102 -18.96 -14.40 -36.55
N ILE A 103 -18.56 -13.90 -35.37
CA ILE A 103 -18.53 -14.67 -34.13
C ILE A 103 -19.93 -14.55 -33.53
N SER A 104 -20.65 -15.67 -33.46
CA SER A 104 -21.93 -15.81 -32.74
C SER A 104 -21.77 -15.40 -31.27
N PRO A 105 -22.81 -14.84 -30.61
CA PRO A 105 -22.73 -14.44 -29.20
C PRO A 105 -22.59 -15.68 -28.32
N ARG A 106 -21.36 -16.02 -27.91
CA ARG A 106 -21.09 -17.11 -26.97
C ARG A 106 -21.03 -16.60 -25.54
N SER A 107 -22.04 -17.05 -24.80
CA SER A 107 -22.15 -17.17 -23.34
C SER A 107 -21.88 -15.92 -22.51
N SER A 108 -22.95 -15.46 -21.85
CA SER A 108 -22.92 -14.69 -20.61
C SER A 108 -21.71 -15.08 -19.76
N PHE A 109 -20.78 -14.15 -19.60
CA PHE A 109 -19.58 -14.30 -18.79
C PHE A 109 -19.99 -14.59 -17.34
N LYS A 110 -19.88 -15.85 -16.92
CA LYS A 110 -19.81 -16.18 -15.50
C LYS A 110 -18.33 -16.06 -15.13
N PRO A 111 -17.93 -15.12 -14.25
CA PRO A 111 -16.54 -15.03 -13.83
C PRO A 111 -16.12 -16.38 -13.26
N ARG A 112 -15.01 -16.93 -13.77
CA ARG A 112 -14.41 -18.13 -13.18
C ARG A 112 -14.04 -17.78 -11.75
N LYS A 113 -14.62 -18.53 -10.80
CA LYS A 113 -14.47 -18.34 -9.35
C LYS A 113 -12.98 -18.26 -9.01
N ARG A 114 -12.52 -17.10 -8.51
CA ARG A 114 -11.28 -17.03 -7.71
C ARG A 114 -11.32 -18.19 -6.72
N VAL A 115 -10.21 -18.91 -6.52
CA VAL A 115 -10.14 -19.92 -5.46
C VAL A 115 -10.51 -19.21 -4.16
N LYS A 116 -11.67 -19.58 -3.62
CA LYS A 116 -12.30 -18.92 -2.48
C LYS A 116 -11.52 -19.29 -1.22
N SER A 117 -10.50 -18.53 -0.85
CA SER A 117 -9.80 -18.73 0.42
C SER A 117 -10.61 -18.08 1.55
N PHE A 118 -11.72 -18.71 1.93
CA PHE A 118 -12.43 -18.36 3.16
C PHE A 118 -11.73 -18.99 4.36
N PHE A 119 -11.91 -18.44 5.57
CA PHE A 119 -11.53 -19.12 6.82
C PHE A 119 -12.05 -20.56 6.87
N TRP A 120 -13.22 -20.82 6.29
CA TRP A 120 -13.84 -22.15 6.22
C TRP A 120 -14.32 -22.48 4.81
N SER A 121 -14.03 -23.71 4.38
CA SER A 121 -14.55 -24.30 3.14
C SER A 121 -16.00 -24.78 3.28
N LYS A 122 -16.39 -25.23 4.48
CA LYS A 122 -17.71 -25.82 4.80
C LYS A 122 -18.63 -24.84 5.54
N LYS A 123 -19.94 -24.99 5.38
CA LYS A 123 -20.95 -24.24 6.16
C LYS A 123 -21.05 -24.75 7.61
N PRO A 124 -21.65 -23.99 8.55
CA PRO A 124 -21.79 -24.42 9.95
C PRO A 124 -22.37 -25.83 10.15
N HIS A 125 -23.42 -26.18 9.40
CA HIS A 125 -24.07 -27.50 9.48
C HIS A 125 -23.27 -28.66 8.83
N GLU A 126 -22.26 -28.34 8.02
CA GLU A 126 -21.38 -29.32 7.36
C GLU A 126 -20.07 -29.55 8.15
N THR A 127 -19.81 -28.74 9.19
CA THR A 127 -18.65 -28.85 10.06
C THR A 127 -18.97 -29.75 11.25
N PRO A 128 -18.09 -30.70 11.63
CA PRO A 128 -18.29 -31.57 12.79
C PRO A 128 -18.68 -30.76 14.03
N VAL A 129 -19.59 -31.31 14.84
CA VAL A 129 -20.06 -30.64 16.07
C VAL A 129 -18.85 -30.37 16.96
N ALA A 130 -18.76 -29.16 17.54
CA ALA A 130 -17.78 -28.91 18.59
C ALA A 130 -18.16 -29.76 19.81
N THR A 131 -17.68 -31.01 19.86
CA THR A 131 -17.91 -31.89 21.01
C THR A 131 -17.31 -31.24 22.26
N ALA A 132 -18.09 -31.20 23.33
CA ALA A 132 -17.62 -30.71 24.61
C ALA A 132 -16.43 -31.57 25.07
N PHE A 133 -15.31 -30.89 25.32
CA PHE A 133 -14.11 -31.31 26.03
C PHE A 133 -13.93 -32.84 26.20
N PRO A 134 -13.23 -33.53 25.29
CA PRO A 134 -13.11 -34.98 25.36
C PRO A 134 -12.48 -35.47 26.69
N LYS A 135 -11.60 -34.67 27.31
CA LYS A 135 -10.97 -34.90 28.63
C LYS A 135 -10.45 -33.58 29.24
N LEU A 136 -11.32 -32.68 29.72
CA LEU A 136 -10.83 -31.47 30.41
C LEU A 136 -10.20 -31.85 31.75
N ARG A 137 -8.96 -31.43 32.00
CA ARG A 137 -8.35 -31.59 33.32
C ARG A 137 -9.13 -30.74 34.34
N SER A 138 -9.33 -31.28 35.55
CA SER A 138 -10.18 -30.68 36.59
C SER A 138 -9.67 -29.29 37.04
N ASP A 139 -8.36 -29.09 37.04
CA ASP A 139 -7.67 -27.82 37.32
C ASP A 139 -8.09 -26.69 36.36
N ILE A 140 -8.19 -26.99 35.05
CA ILE A 140 -8.56 -26.01 34.03
C ILE A 140 -10.02 -25.59 34.18
N LYS A 141 -10.92 -26.53 34.51
CA LYS A 141 -12.33 -26.23 34.74
C LYS A 141 -12.52 -25.25 35.89
N VAL A 142 -11.87 -25.52 37.03
CA VAL A 142 -11.88 -24.65 38.21
C VAL A 142 -11.29 -23.29 37.89
N ALA A 143 -10.21 -23.23 37.11
CA ALA A 143 -9.60 -21.97 36.70
C ALA A 143 -10.55 -21.10 35.85
N ARG A 144 -11.33 -21.70 34.94
CA ARG A 144 -12.32 -20.98 34.13
C ARG A 144 -13.47 -20.45 34.98
N GLU A 145 -13.97 -21.24 35.92
CA GLU A 145 -15.08 -20.86 36.82
C GLU A 145 -14.71 -19.71 37.78
N ARG A 146 -13.41 -19.53 38.09
CA ARG A 146 -12.92 -18.42 38.92
C ARG A 146 -12.88 -17.06 38.20
N LEU A 147 -12.89 -17.04 36.87
CA LEU A 147 -12.80 -15.80 36.10
C LEU A 147 -14.09 -14.97 36.28
N PRO A 148 -14.00 -13.63 36.42
CA PRO A 148 -15.17 -12.77 36.52
C PRO A 148 -16.18 -12.97 35.38
N ALA A 149 -15.71 -13.13 34.15
CA ALA A 149 -16.56 -13.38 32.98
C ALA A 149 -17.42 -14.64 33.11
N ALA A 150 -17.00 -15.66 33.87
CA ALA A 150 -17.79 -16.87 34.08
C ALA A 150 -19.05 -16.61 34.91
N LYS A 151 -18.99 -15.67 35.87
CA LYS A 151 -20.15 -15.25 36.66
C LYS A 151 -21.20 -14.55 35.81
N ALA A 152 -20.76 -13.78 34.82
CA ALA A 152 -21.63 -13.04 33.89
C ALA A 152 -22.20 -13.90 32.73
N ARG A 153 -21.88 -15.22 32.66
CA ARG A 153 -22.24 -16.10 31.54
C ARG A 153 -23.73 -16.12 31.22
N SER A 154 -24.58 -16.32 32.23
CA SER A 154 -26.03 -16.41 32.04
C SER A 154 -26.64 -15.09 31.54
N GLN A 155 -26.21 -13.98 32.14
CA GLN A 155 -26.64 -12.63 31.74
C GLN A 155 -26.20 -12.33 30.30
N PHE A 156 -24.97 -12.67 29.94
CA PHE A 156 -24.44 -12.50 28.59
C PHE A 156 -25.26 -13.29 27.56
N LEU A 157 -25.51 -14.59 27.79
CA LEU A 157 -26.27 -15.43 26.86
C LEU A 157 -27.71 -14.93 26.66
N GLN A 158 -28.35 -14.44 27.72
CA GLN A 158 -29.69 -13.84 27.64
C GLN A 158 -29.69 -12.57 26.78
N ILE A 159 -28.75 -11.65 27.05
CA ILE A 159 -28.62 -10.40 26.29
C ILE A 159 -28.27 -10.69 24.82
N MET A 160 -27.43 -11.69 24.57
CA MET A 160 -27.13 -12.15 23.21
C MET A 160 -28.38 -12.64 22.50
N HIS A 161 -29.17 -13.53 23.11
CA HIS A 161 -30.41 -14.02 22.51
C HIS A 161 -31.39 -12.89 22.18
N ASP A 162 -31.55 -11.92 23.09
CA ASP A 162 -32.39 -10.75 22.87
C ASP A 162 -31.85 -9.84 21.77
N ALA A 163 -30.52 -9.67 21.70
CA ALA A 163 -29.86 -8.90 20.65
C ALA A 163 -29.98 -9.58 19.28
N GLU A 164 -29.95 -10.92 19.23
CA GLU A 164 -30.16 -11.69 18.00
C GLU A 164 -31.55 -11.47 17.42
N GLN A 165 -32.59 -11.46 18.26
CA GLN A 165 -33.97 -11.21 17.86
C GLN A 165 -34.17 -9.79 17.30
N LYS A 166 -33.41 -8.81 17.81
CA LYS A 166 -33.56 -7.38 17.51
C LYS A 166 -32.52 -6.82 16.53
N ASP A 167 -31.69 -7.67 15.90
CA ASP A 167 -30.54 -7.26 15.04
C ASP A 167 -29.65 -6.19 15.71
N ARG A 168 -29.36 -6.37 17.01
CA ARG A 168 -28.56 -5.44 17.82
C ARG A 168 -27.12 -5.91 18.00
N VAL A 169 -26.25 -4.94 18.27
CA VAL A 169 -24.84 -5.18 18.59
C VAL A 169 -24.68 -5.22 20.11
N VAL A 170 -23.83 -6.12 20.62
CA VAL A 170 -23.54 -6.23 22.06
C VAL A 170 -22.14 -5.70 22.34
N LEU A 171 -22.06 -4.73 23.25
CA LEU A 171 -20.82 -4.19 23.82
C LEU A 171 -20.60 -4.85 25.19
N ILE A 172 -19.43 -5.46 25.36
CA ILE A 172 -19.01 -6.06 26.62
C ILE A 172 -17.84 -5.25 27.16
N THR A 173 -17.93 -4.88 28.43
CA THR A 173 -16.95 -4.08 29.15
C THR A 173 -16.44 -4.84 30.36
N GLY A 174 -15.16 -4.64 30.69
CA GLY A 174 -14.57 -5.12 31.93
C GLY A 174 -13.06 -4.90 31.96
N GLU A 175 -12.44 -5.03 33.12
CA GLU A 175 -11.01 -4.84 33.31
C GLU A 175 -10.13 -5.88 32.59
N THR A 176 -8.84 -5.59 32.47
CA THR A 176 -7.87 -6.61 32.00
C THR A 176 -7.88 -7.82 32.93
N GLY A 177 -7.76 -9.03 32.37
CA GLY A 177 -7.74 -10.27 33.16
C GLY A 177 -9.11 -10.82 33.58
N CYS A 178 -10.22 -10.12 33.35
CA CYS A 178 -11.57 -10.66 33.69
C CYS A 178 -12.01 -11.85 32.82
N GLY A 179 -11.28 -12.16 31.74
CA GLY A 179 -11.51 -13.35 30.91
C GLY A 179 -12.38 -13.14 29.66
N LYS A 180 -12.69 -11.90 29.28
CA LYS A 180 -13.52 -11.58 28.08
C LYS A 180 -13.06 -12.32 26.82
N THR A 181 -11.80 -12.13 26.46
CA THR A 181 -11.18 -12.61 25.24
C THR A 181 -11.17 -14.14 25.11
N THR A 182 -10.98 -14.85 26.23
CA THR A 182 -10.90 -16.32 26.24
C THR A 182 -12.27 -16.97 26.45
N GLN A 183 -13.12 -16.41 27.32
CA GLN A 183 -14.35 -17.10 27.76
C GLN A 183 -15.57 -16.77 26.90
N ILE A 184 -15.77 -15.51 26.47
CA ILE A 184 -16.99 -15.12 25.74
C ILE A 184 -17.20 -15.93 24.46
N PRO A 185 -16.20 -16.13 23.57
CA PRO A 185 -16.39 -16.97 22.39
C PRO A 185 -16.68 -18.42 22.73
N GLN A 186 -16.12 -18.93 23.83
CA GLN A 186 -16.39 -20.29 24.29
C GLN A 186 -17.84 -20.43 24.77
N PHE A 187 -18.41 -19.43 25.46
CA PHE A 187 -19.81 -19.46 25.88
C PHE A 187 -20.78 -19.57 24.70
N ILE A 188 -20.54 -18.77 23.64
CA ILE A 188 -21.36 -18.83 22.41
C ILE A 188 -21.21 -20.21 21.73
N LEU A 189 -20.00 -20.74 21.64
CA LEU A 189 -19.73 -22.04 21.02
C LEU A 189 -20.34 -23.20 21.81
N GLU A 190 -20.35 -23.12 23.15
CA GLU A 190 -20.93 -24.13 24.04
C GLU A 190 -22.46 -24.13 24.00
N GLU A 191 -23.09 -22.96 23.87
CA GLU A 191 -24.55 -22.82 23.75
C GLU A 191 -25.05 -23.35 22.40
N SER A 192 -24.29 -23.12 21.33
CA SER A 192 -24.66 -23.50 19.96
C SER A 192 -23.56 -24.31 19.25
N PRO A 193 -23.22 -25.51 19.73
CA PRO A 193 -22.06 -26.29 19.26
C PRO A 193 -22.19 -26.83 17.83
N LYS A 194 -23.42 -26.81 17.27
CA LYS A 194 -23.72 -27.22 15.89
C LYS A 194 -23.72 -26.04 14.90
N ASP A 195 -24.15 -24.85 15.33
CA ASP A 195 -24.39 -23.71 14.42
C ASP A 195 -23.36 -22.58 14.57
N ALA A 196 -22.61 -22.54 15.67
CA ALA A 196 -21.63 -21.50 15.91
C ALA A 196 -20.38 -21.66 15.03
N LYS A 197 -20.07 -20.61 14.25
CA LYS A 197 -18.79 -20.31 13.62
C LYS A 197 -18.41 -18.88 13.95
N ILE A 198 -17.40 -18.76 14.81
CA ILE A 198 -17.06 -17.53 15.50
C ILE A 198 -15.69 -17.06 15.01
N ILE A 199 -15.60 -15.78 14.66
CA ILE A 199 -14.32 -15.12 14.42
C ILE A 199 -14.08 -14.13 15.54
N VAL A 200 -12.87 -14.16 16.12
CA VAL A 200 -12.38 -13.15 17.05
C VAL A 200 -11.23 -12.39 16.40
N ALA A 201 -11.44 -11.10 16.18
CA ALA A 201 -10.43 -10.18 15.66
C ALA A 201 -9.65 -9.54 16.80
N GLN A 202 -8.32 -9.65 16.71
CA GLN A 202 -7.34 -9.09 17.64
C GLN A 202 -6.50 -8.03 16.92
N PRO A 203 -6.08 -6.94 17.58
CA PRO A 203 -5.24 -5.94 16.93
C PRO A 203 -3.82 -6.45 16.65
N ARG A 204 -3.32 -7.38 17.47
CA ARG A 204 -1.91 -7.83 17.46
C ARG A 204 -1.78 -9.31 17.12
N ARG A 205 -0.75 -9.65 16.32
CA ARG A 205 -0.46 -11.04 15.92
C ARG A 205 -0.21 -11.95 17.12
N LEU A 206 0.64 -11.53 18.07
CA LEU A 206 0.97 -12.31 19.25
C LEU A 206 -0.24 -12.54 20.16
N ALA A 207 -1.17 -11.58 20.24
CA ALA A 207 -2.41 -11.73 20.97
C ALA A 207 -3.31 -12.79 20.29
N ALA A 208 -3.50 -12.71 18.98
CA ALA A 208 -4.28 -13.71 18.24
C ALA A 208 -3.74 -15.13 18.39
N THR A 209 -2.43 -15.33 18.26
CA THR A 209 -1.81 -16.66 18.41
C THR A 209 -1.84 -17.15 19.85
N GLY A 210 -1.47 -16.30 20.81
CA GLY A 210 -1.41 -16.67 22.23
C GLY A 210 -2.79 -16.99 22.82
N VAL A 211 -3.81 -16.22 22.46
CA VAL A 211 -5.20 -16.50 22.87
C VAL A 211 -5.70 -17.79 22.23
N ALA A 212 -5.41 -18.04 20.95
CA ALA A 212 -5.80 -19.28 20.29
C ALA A 212 -5.17 -20.50 20.97
N ASP A 213 -3.85 -20.45 21.24
CA ASP A 213 -3.15 -21.52 21.96
C ASP A 213 -3.75 -21.74 23.35
N ARG A 214 -4.04 -20.67 24.10
CA ARG A 214 -4.67 -20.75 25.41
C ARG A 214 -6.06 -21.37 25.36
N VAL A 215 -6.92 -20.94 24.43
CA VAL A 215 -8.30 -21.46 24.30
C VAL A 215 -8.31 -22.90 23.79
N ALA A 216 -7.38 -23.30 22.93
CA ALA A 216 -7.20 -24.69 22.54
C ALA A 216 -6.87 -25.58 23.76
N GLN A 217 -5.93 -25.16 24.59
CA GLN A 217 -5.59 -25.86 25.85
C GLN A 217 -6.77 -25.92 26.81
N GLU A 218 -7.52 -24.82 26.95
CA GLU A 218 -8.74 -24.77 27.77
C GLU A 218 -9.83 -25.70 27.25
N ARG A 219 -9.76 -26.10 25.97
CA ARG A 219 -10.67 -27.07 25.33
C ARG A 219 -10.17 -28.51 25.32
N GLY A 220 -9.00 -28.76 25.91
CA GLY A 220 -8.35 -30.07 25.90
C GLY A 220 -7.79 -30.46 24.54
N GLU A 221 -7.58 -29.48 23.64
CA GLU A 221 -6.94 -29.66 22.34
C GLU A 221 -5.41 -29.51 22.51
N ALA A 222 -4.62 -30.33 21.82
CA ALA A 222 -3.16 -30.30 21.99
C ALA A 222 -2.53 -28.99 21.44
N ARG A 223 -3.10 -28.46 20.35
CA ARG A 223 -2.69 -27.20 19.72
C ARG A 223 -3.80 -26.67 18.80
N PRO A 224 -3.82 -25.36 18.50
CA PRO A 224 -4.75 -24.81 17.53
C PRO A 224 -4.61 -25.49 16.16
N GLY A 225 -5.73 -25.65 15.47
CA GLY A 225 -5.82 -26.29 14.16
C GLY A 225 -5.99 -27.81 14.21
N GLU A 226 -5.94 -28.46 15.38
CA GLU A 226 -6.23 -29.90 15.50
C GLU A 226 -7.65 -30.20 15.98
N GLY A 227 -8.36 -29.20 16.49
CA GLY A 227 -9.74 -29.33 16.97
C GLY A 227 -10.62 -28.18 16.54
N SER A 228 -11.44 -27.70 17.48
CA SER A 228 -12.43 -26.65 17.26
C SER A 228 -11.85 -25.24 17.25
N VAL A 229 -10.60 -25.05 17.69
CA VAL A 229 -9.93 -23.74 17.75
C VAL A 229 -8.83 -23.62 16.71
N GLY A 230 -8.78 -22.49 16.01
CA GLY A 230 -7.71 -22.18 15.06
C GLY A 230 -7.33 -20.70 15.09
N TYR A 231 -6.27 -20.37 14.36
CA TYR A 231 -5.94 -18.97 14.09
C TYR A 231 -5.43 -18.73 12.68
N VAL A 232 -5.59 -17.48 12.22
CA VAL A 232 -4.99 -16.98 10.98
C VAL A 232 -4.43 -15.59 11.21
N VAL A 233 -3.12 -15.46 11.05
CA VAL A 233 -2.43 -14.19 11.10
C VAL A 233 -1.58 -14.03 9.84
N ARG A 234 -1.03 -12.83 9.59
CA ARG A 234 -0.20 -12.62 8.40
C ARG A 234 1.05 -13.52 8.46
N GLY A 235 1.16 -14.43 7.48
CA GLY A 235 2.32 -15.32 7.31
C GLY A 235 2.35 -16.55 8.22
N ASP A 236 1.28 -16.83 8.98
CA ASP A 236 1.15 -18.06 9.77
C ASP A 236 -0.32 -18.38 10.04
N SER A 237 -0.70 -19.64 9.93
CA SER A 237 -2.08 -20.07 10.12
C SER A 237 -2.12 -21.52 10.58
N LYS A 238 -2.93 -21.79 11.60
CA LYS A 238 -3.28 -23.14 12.04
C LYS A 238 -4.80 -23.28 11.95
N VAL A 239 -5.26 -23.94 10.89
CA VAL A 239 -6.67 -24.08 10.55
C VAL A 239 -6.94 -25.51 10.09
N SER A 240 -8.04 -26.09 10.55
CA SER A 240 -8.62 -27.33 10.03
C SER A 240 -10.06 -27.14 9.62
N ASN A 241 -10.63 -28.15 8.96
CA ASN A 241 -12.06 -28.17 8.61
C ASN A 241 -12.97 -28.28 9.84
N ASP A 242 -12.41 -28.63 11.01
CA ASP A 242 -13.11 -28.85 12.27
C ASP A 242 -13.12 -27.59 13.14
N CYS A 243 -12.27 -26.62 12.81
CA CYS A 243 -12.26 -25.32 13.48
C CYS A 243 -13.65 -24.68 13.40
N ARG A 244 -14.11 -24.13 14.51
CA ARG A 244 -15.35 -23.34 14.64
C ARG A 244 -15.09 -21.99 15.30
N LEU A 245 -14.04 -21.90 16.11
CA LEU A 245 -13.56 -20.66 16.71
C LEU A 245 -12.23 -20.26 16.08
N MET A 246 -12.22 -19.11 15.39
CA MET A 246 -11.05 -18.62 14.67
C MET A 246 -10.56 -17.30 15.26
N PHE A 247 -9.32 -17.27 15.72
CA PHE A 247 -8.65 -16.02 16.11
C PHE A 247 -7.88 -15.46 14.92
N CYS A 248 -8.01 -14.18 14.64
CA CYS A 248 -7.29 -13.55 13.54
C CYS A 248 -6.91 -12.11 13.86
N THR A 249 -6.00 -11.53 13.08
CA THR A 249 -5.78 -10.08 13.18
C THR A 249 -6.87 -9.30 12.46
N THR A 250 -7.18 -8.09 12.92
CA THR A 250 -8.22 -7.22 12.30
C THR A 250 -8.00 -7.04 10.79
N GLY A 251 -6.76 -6.84 10.35
CA GLY A 251 -6.42 -6.74 8.92
C GLY A 251 -6.70 -8.02 8.10
N VAL A 252 -6.53 -9.22 8.68
CA VAL A 252 -6.89 -10.48 8.02
C VAL A 252 -8.41 -10.55 7.83
N LEU A 253 -9.18 -10.20 8.86
CA LEU A 253 -10.65 -10.17 8.77
C LEU A 253 -11.13 -9.15 7.72
N LEU A 254 -10.60 -7.93 7.73
CA LEU A 254 -10.93 -6.91 6.73
C LEU A 254 -10.70 -7.41 5.29
N ARG A 255 -9.56 -8.03 5.03
CA ARG A 255 -9.24 -8.60 3.71
C ARG A 255 -10.22 -9.71 3.31
N GLN A 256 -10.62 -10.55 4.24
CA GLN A 256 -11.60 -11.60 3.95
C GLN A 256 -12.99 -11.02 3.66
N LEU A 257 -13.41 -9.97 4.40
CA LEU A 257 -14.68 -9.28 4.18
C LEU A 257 -14.77 -8.52 2.84
N GLN A 258 -13.66 -8.38 2.11
CA GLN A 258 -13.66 -7.90 0.72
C GLN A 258 -14.11 -8.98 -0.28
N THR A 259 -14.14 -10.25 0.12
CA THR A 259 -14.55 -11.38 -0.74
C THR A 259 -16.07 -11.56 -0.68
N GLU A 260 -16.72 -11.64 -1.84
CA GLU A 260 -18.16 -11.91 -1.92
C GLU A 260 -18.52 -13.24 -1.26
N GLY A 261 -19.55 -13.24 -0.41
CA GLY A 261 -19.98 -14.41 0.37
C GLY A 261 -19.12 -14.75 1.58
N ALA A 262 -18.17 -13.89 1.99
CA ALA A 262 -17.33 -14.14 3.18
C ALA A 262 -18.14 -14.30 4.47
N LEU A 263 -19.27 -13.60 4.58
CA LEU A 263 -20.17 -13.69 5.73
C LEU A 263 -21.05 -14.95 5.71
N ASP A 264 -21.13 -15.69 4.59
CA ASP A 264 -22.06 -16.83 4.47
C ASP A 264 -21.69 -18.00 5.40
N CYS A 265 -20.42 -18.12 5.77
CA CYS A 265 -19.90 -19.18 6.63
C CYS A 265 -19.69 -18.75 8.09
N ILE A 266 -19.93 -17.47 8.42
CA ILE A 266 -19.69 -16.91 9.75
C ILE A 266 -21.04 -16.77 10.44
N SER A 267 -21.13 -17.14 11.72
CA SER A 267 -22.31 -16.82 12.53
C SER A 267 -22.07 -15.65 13.47
N HIS A 268 -20.88 -15.53 14.07
CA HIS A 268 -20.55 -14.44 14.99
C HIS A 268 -19.22 -13.80 14.63
N ILE A 269 -19.18 -12.48 14.66
CA ILE A 269 -17.93 -11.70 14.60
C ILE A 269 -17.76 -11.01 15.93
N VAL A 270 -16.54 -11.11 16.43
CA VAL A 270 -16.14 -10.57 17.70
C VAL A 270 -14.91 -9.69 17.48
N ILE A 271 -14.96 -8.46 17.96
CA ILE A 271 -13.89 -7.48 17.81
C ILE A 271 -13.38 -7.17 19.21
N ASP A 272 -12.16 -7.58 19.49
CA ASP A 272 -11.50 -7.37 20.77
C ASP A 272 -10.69 -6.07 20.77
N GLU A 273 -10.39 -5.58 21.96
CA GLU A 273 -9.53 -4.42 22.22
C GLU A 273 -9.93 -3.17 21.43
N VAL A 274 -11.24 -2.93 21.31
CA VAL A 274 -11.78 -1.76 20.58
C VAL A 274 -11.36 -0.45 21.24
N HIS A 275 -11.06 -0.50 22.53
CA HIS A 275 -10.52 0.63 23.29
C HIS A 275 -9.15 1.12 22.78
N GLU A 276 -8.36 0.28 22.08
CA GLU A 276 -7.06 0.69 21.51
C GLU A 276 -7.19 1.56 20.23
N ARG A 277 -8.41 1.72 19.67
CA ARG A 277 -8.73 2.62 18.54
C ARG A 277 -7.82 2.46 17.30
N HIS A 278 -7.47 1.22 16.96
CA HIS A 278 -6.73 0.92 15.74
C HIS A 278 -7.55 1.29 14.49
N LEU A 279 -6.89 1.85 13.46
CA LEU A 279 -7.54 2.26 12.21
C LEU A 279 -8.35 1.12 11.56
N ASP A 280 -7.77 -0.08 11.49
CA ASP A 280 -8.42 -1.25 10.92
C ASP A 280 -9.70 -1.63 11.69
N THR A 281 -9.69 -1.45 13.01
CA THR A 281 -10.83 -1.73 13.89
C THR A 281 -11.94 -0.70 13.68
N ASP A 282 -11.60 0.59 13.64
CA ASP A 282 -12.54 1.68 13.38
C ASP A 282 -13.19 1.55 11.98
N ILE A 283 -12.41 1.18 10.95
CA ILE A 283 -12.93 0.90 9.60
C ILE A 283 -13.88 -0.29 9.61
N LEU A 284 -13.54 -1.36 10.35
CA LEU A 284 -14.37 -2.54 10.45
C LEU A 284 -15.71 -2.21 11.13
N LEU A 285 -15.70 -1.41 12.20
CA LEU A 285 -16.91 -0.94 12.88
C LEU A 285 -17.76 -0.03 11.99
N ALA A 286 -17.14 0.94 11.29
CA ALA A 286 -17.85 1.83 10.36
C ALA A 286 -18.51 1.07 9.20
N ARG A 287 -17.91 -0.04 8.75
CA ARG A 287 -18.50 -0.91 7.71
C ARG A 287 -19.73 -1.67 8.23
N GLN A 288 -19.77 -2.01 9.50
CA GLN A 288 -20.87 -2.78 10.13
C GLN A 288 -22.03 -1.91 10.63
N SER A 289 -21.82 -0.61 10.77
CA SER A 289 -22.89 0.34 11.12
C SER A 289 -23.94 0.42 10.00
N LYS A 290 -24.95 -0.46 10.09
CA LYS A 290 -26.24 -0.26 9.45
C LYS A 290 -26.91 0.91 10.19
N THR A 291 -27.04 2.04 9.52
CA THR A 291 -28.08 3.03 9.83
C THR A 291 -27.93 3.72 11.20
N THR A 292 -27.20 4.84 11.22
CA THR A 292 -27.69 6.01 11.96
C THR A 292 -27.98 7.06 10.90
N LYS A 293 -29.26 7.35 10.64
CA LYS A 293 -29.68 8.52 9.86
C LYS A 293 -29.34 9.78 10.67
N ARG A 294 -28.06 10.12 10.81
CA ARG A 294 -27.67 11.47 11.23
C ARG A 294 -28.05 12.41 10.09
N LYS A 295 -29.04 13.26 10.34
CA LYS A 295 -29.46 14.31 9.42
C LYS A 295 -28.24 15.18 9.08
N SER A 296 -28.15 15.53 7.79
CA SER A 296 -27.37 16.66 7.26
C SER A 296 -25.85 16.52 7.06
N TRP A 297 -25.38 15.58 6.23
CA TRP A 297 -24.18 15.78 5.39
C TRP A 297 -24.38 15.06 4.04
N LYS A 298 -25.05 15.72 3.08
CA LYS A 298 -25.13 15.24 1.68
C LYS A 298 -23.99 15.85 0.87
N LYS A 299 -22.85 15.16 0.78
CA LYS A 299 -21.95 15.19 -0.39
C LYS A 299 -21.37 13.79 -0.59
N ARG A 300 -21.79 13.11 -1.66
CA ARG A 300 -21.46 11.70 -1.95
C ARG A 300 -20.10 11.61 -2.63
N GLY A 301 -19.25 10.76 -2.07
CA GLY A 301 -17.81 10.57 -2.34
C GLY A 301 -17.20 9.87 -1.11
N SER A 302 -15.94 9.40 -1.14
CA SER A 302 -15.31 8.62 -0.05
C SER A 302 -15.45 9.25 1.36
N GLY A 303 -15.67 10.56 1.46
CA GLY A 303 -15.99 11.28 2.69
C GLY A 303 -17.27 10.80 3.41
N THR A 304 -18.22 10.17 2.73
CA THR A 304 -19.45 9.61 3.36
C THR A 304 -19.22 8.33 4.15
N PHE A 305 -18.11 7.63 3.89
CA PHE A 305 -17.71 6.47 4.67
C PHE A 305 -16.86 6.92 5.87
N LEU A 306 -15.89 7.79 5.63
CA LEU A 306 -15.02 8.30 6.69
C LEU A 306 -15.79 9.10 7.75
N SER A 307 -16.89 9.75 7.36
CA SER A 307 -17.82 10.41 8.30
C SER A 307 -18.57 9.45 9.23
N LYS A 308 -18.51 8.13 8.98
CA LYS A 308 -19.13 7.09 9.82
C LYS A 308 -18.14 6.48 10.81
N LEU A 309 -16.85 6.83 10.72
CA LEU A 309 -15.86 6.42 11.72
C LEU A 309 -16.26 7.01 13.08
N ILE A 310 -15.81 6.36 14.15
CA ILE A 310 -16.06 6.82 15.52
C ILE A 310 -15.54 8.25 15.66
N ASP A 311 -14.29 8.48 15.23
CA ASP A 311 -13.70 9.82 15.08
C ASP A 311 -13.37 10.08 13.60
N PRO A 312 -14.22 10.84 12.88
CA PRO A 312 -13.98 11.12 11.48
C PRO A 312 -12.75 12.05 11.31
N PRO A 313 -11.85 11.78 10.35
CA PRO A 313 -10.71 12.65 10.08
C PRO A 313 -11.16 14.01 9.54
N SER A 314 -10.31 15.03 9.72
CA SER A 314 -10.59 16.37 9.20
C SER A 314 -10.68 16.37 7.67
N PHE A 315 -11.50 17.28 7.13
CA PHE A 315 -11.65 17.44 5.68
C PHE A 315 -10.31 17.77 4.99
N THR A 316 -9.47 18.60 5.62
CA THR A 316 -8.12 18.93 5.16
C THR A 316 -7.22 17.70 5.04
N SER A 317 -7.32 16.76 5.98
CA SER A 317 -6.56 15.50 5.95
C SER A 317 -7.02 14.59 4.81
N ILE A 318 -8.34 14.53 4.57
CA ILE A 318 -8.91 13.76 3.46
C ILE A 318 -8.47 14.35 2.12
N GLU A 319 -8.55 15.68 1.94
CA GLU A 319 -8.12 16.35 0.72
C GLU A 319 -6.62 16.16 0.47
N SER A 320 -5.79 16.27 1.50
CA SER A 320 -4.34 16.05 1.41
C SER A 320 -4.01 14.60 1.03
N ALA A 321 -4.74 13.61 1.55
CA ALA A 321 -4.58 12.21 1.18
C ALA A 321 -5.00 11.95 -0.29
N ILE A 322 -6.13 12.53 -0.73
CA ILE A 322 -6.58 12.43 -2.13
C ILE A 322 -5.55 13.08 -3.05
N PHE A 323 -5.05 14.27 -2.72
CA PHE A 323 -4.01 14.96 -3.48
C PHE A 323 -2.72 14.13 -3.57
N SER A 324 -2.30 13.52 -2.47
CA SER A 324 -1.11 12.64 -2.45
C SER A 324 -1.28 11.40 -3.32
N LEU A 325 -2.45 10.75 -3.28
CA LEU A 325 -2.75 9.58 -4.11
C LEU A 325 -2.91 9.94 -5.60
N GLU A 326 -3.43 11.12 -5.91
CA GLU A 326 -3.48 11.67 -7.26
C GLU A 326 -2.05 11.92 -7.79
N LYS A 327 -1.19 12.59 -7.01
CA LYS A 327 0.21 12.80 -7.36
C LYS A 327 0.99 11.50 -7.56
N LEU A 328 0.68 10.46 -6.77
CA LEU A 328 1.29 9.13 -6.95
C LEU A 328 0.86 8.44 -8.26
N GLY A 329 -0.25 8.88 -8.85
CA GLY A 329 -0.88 8.27 -10.03
C GLY A 329 -1.87 7.14 -9.69
N ALA A 330 -2.32 7.04 -8.43
CA ALA A 330 -3.26 6.01 -7.98
C ALA A 330 -4.73 6.40 -8.21
N LEU A 331 -5.02 7.70 -8.25
CA LEU A 331 -6.35 8.26 -8.46
C LEU A 331 -6.38 9.21 -9.65
N PHE A 332 -7.52 9.27 -10.32
CA PHE A 332 -7.82 10.28 -11.35
C PHE A 332 -9.12 11.00 -11.01
N LYS A 333 -9.13 12.32 -11.20
CA LYS A 333 -10.31 13.18 -11.04
C LYS A 333 -10.92 13.45 -12.40
N SER A 334 -12.18 13.04 -12.58
CA SER A 334 -12.99 13.43 -13.74
C SER A 334 -13.94 14.55 -13.33
N LYS A 335 -13.98 15.63 -14.11
CA LYS A 335 -15.01 16.66 -14.04
C LYS A 335 -16.07 16.34 -15.09
N MET A 336 -17.25 15.92 -14.65
CA MET A 336 -18.45 15.91 -15.48
C MET A 336 -19.54 16.68 -14.75
N GLU A 337 -20.23 17.58 -15.46
CA GLU A 337 -21.47 18.23 -14.98
C GLU A 337 -21.36 18.81 -13.55
N GLU A 338 -20.36 19.66 -13.32
CA GLU A 338 -20.08 20.34 -12.03
C GLU A 338 -19.73 19.43 -10.82
N GLU A 339 -19.69 18.10 -11.00
CA GLU A 339 -19.27 17.14 -9.97
C GLU A 339 -17.83 16.62 -10.18
N ILE A 340 -17.04 16.60 -9.10
CA ILE A 340 -15.70 15.98 -9.09
C ILE A 340 -15.86 14.51 -8.69
N ARG A 341 -15.71 13.60 -9.66
CA ARG A 341 -15.63 12.16 -9.37
C ARG A 341 -14.18 11.71 -9.28
N VAL A 342 -13.84 11.08 -8.16
CA VAL A 342 -12.53 10.46 -7.92
C VAL A 342 -12.64 8.97 -8.23
N SER A 343 -11.81 8.46 -9.15
CA SER A 343 -11.78 7.05 -9.56
C SER A 343 -10.37 6.48 -9.49
N LEU A 344 -10.25 5.17 -9.28
CA LEU A 344 -8.96 4.47 -9.28
C LEU A 344 -8.39 4.37 -10.69
N THR A 345 -7.09 4.60 -10.82
CA THR A 345 -6.34 4.28 -12.04
C THR A 345 -6.02 2.78 -12.10
N PRO A 346 -5.59 2.22 -13.25
CA PRO A 346 -5.13 0.84 -13.33
C PRO A 346 -4.01 0.53 -12.32
N LEU A 347 -3.08 1.48 -12.11
CA LEU A 347 -2.08 1.38 -11.06
C LEU A 347 -2.72 1.35 -9.68
N GLY A 348 -3.65 2.27 -9.39
CA GLY A 348 -4.35 2.35 -8.10
C GLY A 348 -5.08 1.06 -7.72
N VAL A 349 -5.67 0.35 -8.69
CA VAL A 349 -6.30 -0.96 -8.46
C VAL A 349 -5.29 -2.01 -7.98
N HIS A 350 -4.11 -2.05 -8.58
CA HIS A 350 -3.03 -2.96 -8.14
C HIS A 350 -2.50 -2.57 -6.76
N LEU A 351 -2.29 -1.27 -6.50
CA LEU A 351 -1.82 -0.77 -5.21
C LEU A 351 -2.78 -1.12 -4.08
N ALA A 352 -4.10 -1.01 -4.31
CA ALA A 352 -5.11 -1.37 -3.32
C ALA A 352 -5.08 -2.87 -2.94
N GLY A 353 -4.54 -3.73 -3.80
CA GLY A 353 -4.37 -5.16 -3.57
C GLY A 353 -3.12 -5.53 -2.75
N ILE A 354 -2.17 -4.60 -2.58
CA ILE A 354 -0.90 -4.84 -1.89
C ILE A 354 -0.99 -4.30 -0.45
N PRO A 355 -0.69 -5.12 0.58
CA PRO A 355 -0.77 -4.73 1.99
C PRO A 355 0.50 -3.97 2.43
N ALA A 356 0.75 -2.83 1.78
CA ALA A 356 1.86 -1.92 2.03
C ALA A 356 1.45 -0.46 1.73
N PRO A 357 2.19 0.56 2.21
CA PRO A 357 1.96 1.94 1.80
C PRO A 357 1.96 2.10 0.27
N PRO A 358 1.13 2.98 -0.31
CA PRO A 358 1.01 3.09 -1.77
C PRO A 358 2.32 3.34 -2.52
N SER A 359 3.26 4.10 -1.95
CA SER A 359 4.60 4.31 -2.52
C SER A 359 5.39 2.98 -2.59
N ILE A 360 5.44 2.23 -1.49
CA ILE A 360 6.06 0.91 -1.44
C ILE A 360 5.34 -0.08 -2.38
N GLY A 361 4.01 -0.04 -2.46
CA GLY A 361 3.26 -0.82 -3.43
C GLY A 361 3.66 -0.50 -4.87
N LYS A 362 3.88 0.80 -5.18
CA LYS A 362 4.32 1.27 -6.49
C LYS A 362 5.73 0.77 -6.79
N LEU A 363 6.65 0.81 -5.82
CA LEU A 363 7.98 0.21 -5.92
C LEU A 363 7.92 -1.27 -6.33
N LEU A 364 7.05 -2.06 -5.67
CA LEU A 364 6.92 -3.49 -5.92
C LEU A 364 6.30 -3.81 -7.30
N VAL A 365 5.31 -3.02 -7.72
CA VAL A 365 4.70 -3.14 -9.05
C VAL A 365 5.74 -2.80 -10.12
N TYR A 366 6.40 -1.64 -10.03
CA TYR A 366 7.42 -1.25 -11.00
C TYR A 366 8.64 -2.16 -10.98
N GLY A 367 9.03 -2.71 -9.83
CA GLY A 367 10.09 -3.71 -9.74
C GLY A 367 9.77 -4.96 -10.53
N SER A 368 8.52 -5.41 -10.49
CA SER A 368 8.07 -6.55 -11.30
C SER A 368 7.98 -6.21 -12.79
N LEU A 369 7.61 -4.97 -13.15
CA LEU A 369 7.51 -4.50 -14.53
C LEU A 369 8.87 -4.29 -15.20
N LEU A 370 9.82 -3.71 -14.48
CA LEU A 370 11.17 -3.39 -14.96
C LEU A 370 12.13 -4.58 -14.88
N GLY A 371 11.69 -5.71 -14.30
CA GLY A 371 12.50 -6.91 -14.19
C GLY A 371 13.53 -6.86 -13.06
N CYS A 372 13.29 -6.14 -11.97
CA CYS A 372 14.17 -6.06 -10.80
C CYS A 372 13.39 -6.35 -9.50
N ARG A 373 12.54 -7.39 -9.53
CA ARG A 373 11.64 -7.77 -8.44
C ARG A 373 12.38 -8.06 -7.13
N SER A 374 13.48 -8.82 -7.15
CA SER A 374 14.21 -9.19 -5.93
C SER A 374 14.77 -7.96 -5.23
N ALA A 375 15.35 -7.04 -6.00
CA ALA A 375 15.84 -5.77 -5.50
C ALA A 375 14.71 -4.89 -4.93
N ALA A 376 13.57 -4.80 -5.63
CA ALA A 376 12.41 -4.04 -5.15
C ALA A 376 11.84 -4.60 -3.84
N LEU A 377 11.76 -5.93 -3.70
CA LEU A 377 11.34 -6.59 -2.47
C LEU A 377 12.28 -6.30 -1.30
N ALA A 378 13.59 -6.39 -1.54
CA ALA A 378 14.62 -6.09 -0.53
C ALA A 378 14.51 -4.63 -0.05
N ILE A 379 14.39 -3.68 -0.98
CA ILE A 379 14.24 -2.26 -0.66
C ILE A 379 12.94 -2.02 0.11
N ALA A 380 11.82 -2.57 -0.36
CA ALA A 380 10.52 -2.43 0.30
C ALA A 380 10.56 -2.96 1.74
N ALA A 381 11.18 -4.11 1.98
CA ALA A 381 11.33 -4.69 3.30
C ALA A 381 12.25 -3.84 4.20
N GLY A 382 13.36 -3.32 3.66
CA GLY A 382 14.26 -2.41 4.36
C GLY A 382 13.61 -1.11 4.81
N LEU A 383 12.76 -0.51 3.96
CA LEU A 383 12.04 0.72 4.27
C LEU A 383 10.83 0.49 5.19
N SER A 384 10.19 -0.69 5.11
CA SER A 384 9.01 -1.03 5.92
C SER A 384 9.35 -1.58 7.31
N GLY A 385 10.59 -2.02 7.53
CA GLY A 385 11.03 -2.74 8.73
C GLY A 385 11.09 -1.92 10.03
N GLY A 386 10.72 -0.64 10.03
CA GLY A 386 10.69 0.26 11.19
C GLY A 386 12.06 0.64 11.76
N LYS A 387 13.09 -0.21 11.59
CA LYS A 387 14.48 0.03 11.95
C LYS A 387 15.40 -0.29 10.78
N SER A 388 16.41 0.56 10.60
CA SER A 388 17.47 0.33 9.63
C SER A 388 18.27 -0.94 10.01
N PRO A 389 18.66 -1.79 9.04
CA PRO A 389 19.51 -2.95 9.31
C PRO A 389 20.94 -2.57 9.69
N PHE A 390 21.36 -1.33 9.41
CA PHE A 390 22.70 -0.82 9.71
C PHE A 390 22.84 -0.49 11.19
N LEU A 391 23.88 -1.02 11.82
CA LEU A 391 24.34 -0.52 13.12
C LEU A 391 24.90 0.89 12.93
N ARG A 392 24.53 1.78 13.86
CA ARG A 392 24.99 3.17 13.87
C ARG A 392 26.46 3.19 14.25
N ILE A 393 27.28 3.71 13.35
CA ILE A 393 28.70 3.95 13.56
C ILE A 393 28.91 5.43 13.27
N ASP A 394 29.35 6.19 14.26
CA ASP A 394 29.62 7.61 14.08
C ASP A 394 31.03 7.80 13.54
N ARG A 395 31.14 8.32 12.30
CA ARG A 395 32.43 8.53 11.63
C ARG A 395 33.35 9.49 12.40
N ARG A 396 32.81 10.37 13.24
CA ARG A 396 33.59 11.41 13.94
C ARG A 396 34.22 10.95 15.25
N SER A 397 33.70 9.87 15.84
CA SER A 397 34.14 9.37 17.14
C SER A 397 35.01 8.12 17.00
N ILE A 398 35.50 7.81 15.80
CA ILE A 398 36.34 6.63 15.56
C ILE A 398 37.76 6.98 15.98
N ASP A 399 38.23 6.30 17.01
CA ASP A 399 39.63 6.24 17.38
C ASP A 399 40.25 4.95 16.83
N THR A 400 41.02 5.06 15.76
CA THR A 400 41.64 3.93 15.06
C THR A 400 42.67 3.19 15.90
N ASP A 401 43.19 3.80 16.97
CA ASP A 401 44.15 3.16 17.86
C ASP A 401 43.48 2.09 18.73
N THR A 402 42.16 2.19 18.91
CA THR A 402 41.37 1.15 19.58
C THR A 402 41.01 0.02 18.61
N LYS A 403 41.01 -1.22 19.12
CA LYS A 403 40.59 -2.40 18.36
C LYS A 403 39.15 -2.28 17.84
N GLU A 404 38.28 -1.59 18.57
CA GLU A 404 36.89 -1.36 18.15
C GLU A 404 36.79 -0.29 17.08
N GLY A 405 37.54 0.82 17.20
CA GLY A 405 37.59 1.85 16.18
C GLY A 405 38.17 1.37 14.86
N TYR A 406 39.25 0.57 14.89
CA TYR A 406 39.79 -0.07 13.68
C TYR A 406 38.74 -0.95 12.98
N LYS A 407 38.01 -1.78 13.74
CA LYS A 407 36.92 -2.61 13.17
C LYS A 407 35.79 -1.76 12.58
N ASN A 408 35.38 -0.70 13.28
CA ASN A 408 34.34 0.21 12.82
C ASN A 408 34.77 0.93 11.53
N GLN A 409 36.05 1.31 11.42
CA GLN A 409 36.60 1.89 10.19
C GLN A 409 36.54 0.90 9.03
N MET A 410 36.99 -0.35 9.23
CA MET A 410 36.90 -1.38 8.20
C MET A 410 35.46 -1.61 7.70
N VAL A 411 34.49 -1.60 8.63
CA VAL A 411 33.07 -1.72 8.28
C VAL A 411 32.60 -0.55 7.41
N LEU A 412 33.02 0.68 7.72
CA LEU A 412 32.67 1.85 6.93
C LEU A 412 33.31 1.80 5.54
N ASP A 413 34.58 1.40 5.45
CA ASP A 413 35.29 1.27 4.18
C ASP A 413 34.62 0.24 3.26
N GLU A 414 34.20 -0.90 3.81
CA GLU A 414 33.45 -1.92 3.05
C GLU A 414 32.07 -1.42 2.59
N ARG A 415 31.38 -0.62 3.42
CA ARG A 415 30.12 0.01 3.02
C ARG A 415 30.30 1.05 1.93
N ASP A 416 31.36 1.86 2.00
CA ASP A 416 31.66 2.90 1.01
C ASP A 416 32.06 2.26 -0.33
N LYS A 417 32.88 1.19 -0.34
CA LYS A 417 33.15 0.39 -1.55
C LYS A 417 31.87 -0.14 -2.20
N LEU A 418 30.94 -0.63 -1.38
CA LEU A 418 29.66 -1.13 -1.87
C LEU A 418 28.81 0.01 -2.45
N PHE A 419 28.79 1.18 -1.79
CA PHE A 419 28.08 2.37 -2.26
C PHE A 419 28.58 2.82 -3.64
N ASP A 420 29.89 2.86 -3.83
CA ASP A 420 30.52 3.24 -5.11
C ASP A 420 30.10 2.28 -6.24
N SER A 421 29.93 0.99 -5.93
CA SER A 421 29.51 -0.01 -6.91
C SER A 421 28.05 0.13 -7.37
N VAL A 422 27.15 0.55 -6.47
CA VAL A 422 25.72 0.70 -6.78
C VAL A 422 25.38 2.08 -7.35
N GLY A 423 26.25 3.06 -7.11
CA GLY A 423 26.07 4.47 -7.46
C GLY A 423 25.11 5.20 -6.52
N ASN A 424 25.27 6.52 -6.38
CA ASN A 424 24.58 7.47 -5.48
C ASN A 424 23.12 7.12 -5.03
N SER A 425 22.94 6.08 -4.22
CA SER A 425 21.63 5.52 -3.84
C SER A 425 21.71 4.70 -2.56
N ASP A 426 21.06 5.20 -1.51
CA ASP A 426 20.89 4.46 -0.24
C ASP A 426 20.05 3.19 -0.43
N HIS A 427 19.01 3.30 -1.27
CA HIS A 427 18.09 2.20 -1.57
C HIS A 427 18.80 1.05 -2.31
N ALA A 428 19.63 1.36 -3.31
CA ALA A 428 20.34 0.33 -4.06
C ALA A 428 21.29 -0.47 -3.15
N ILE A 429 21.96 0.17 -2.17
CA ILE A 429 22.77 -0.55 -1.18
C ILE A 429 21.93 -1.59 -0.43
N LEU A 430 20.73 -1.23 0.05
CA LEU A 430 19.86 -2.17 0.77
C LEU A 430 19.58 -3.43 -0.06
N SER A 431 19.33 -3.26 -1.37
CA SER A 431 19.13 -4.38 -2.27
C SER A 431 20.40 -5.23 -2.46
N ALA A 432 21.56 -4.59 -2.61
CA ALA A 432 22.84 -5.26 -2.80
C ALA A 432 23.20 -6.12 -1.58
N ILE A 433 23.01 -5.57 -0.39
CA ILE A 433 23.27 -6.25 0.89
C ILE A 433 22.35 -7.46 1.05
N TYR A 434 21.04 -7.25 0.89
CA TYR A 434 20.07 -8.32 1.11
C TYR A 434 20.26 -9.45 0.09
N ASN A 435 20.36 -9.13 -1.20
CA ASN A 435 20.54 -10.14 -2.25
C ASN A 435 21.90 -10.85 -2.11
N GLY A 436 22.95 -10.12 -1.76
CA GLY A 436 24.25 -10.69 -1.43
C GLY A 436 24.15 -11.70 -0.29
N TRP A 437 23.56 -11.31 0.84
CA TRP A 437 23.38 -12.16 2.01
C TRP A 437 22.47 -13.38 1.77
N ASP A 438 21.37 -13.21 1.02
CA ASP A 438 20.43 -14.30 0.75
C ASP A 438 21.03 -15.33 -0.21
N SER A 439 21.80 -14.87 -1.21
CA SER A 439 22.46 -15.72 -2.21
C SER A 439 23.64 -16.56 -1.70
N LEU A 440 24.19 -16.25 -0.52
CA LEU A 440 25.28 -17.03 0.08
C LEU A 440 24.80 -18.47 0.38
N SER A 441 25.47 -19.46 -0.23
CA SER A 441 25.20 -20.90 -0.07
C SER A 441 25.90 -21.54 1.15
N GLY A 442 26.47 -20.73 2.05
CA GLY A 442 27.14 -21.20 3.26
C GLY A 442 26.22 -21.41 4.46
N GLY A 443 26.67 -22.24 5.42
CA GLY A 443 26.02 -22.40 6.72
C GLY A 443 25.93 -21.08 7.51
N GLY A 444 25.19 -21.09 8.63
CA GLY A 444 24.87 -19.87 9.40
C GLY A 444 26.08 -19.00 9.79
N GLY A 445 27.26 -19.60 9.95
CA GLY A 445 28.51 -18.88 10.24
C GLY A 445 28.98 -17.95 9.11
N VAL A 446 28.90 -18.37 7.85
CA VAL A 446 29.31 -17.54 6.69
C VAL A 446 28.39 -16.34 6.55
N LYS A 447 27.07 -16.59 6.65
CA LYS A 447 26.06 -15.53 6.63
C LYS A 447 26.26 -14.53 7.76
N ARG A 448 26.64 -15.00 8.95
CA ARG A 448 26.93 -14.13 10.09
C ARG A 448 28.17 -13.27 9.85
N LYS A 449 29.27 -13.85 9.33
CA LYS A 449 30.49 -13.10 9.01
C LYS A 449 30.25 -11.98 7.98
N TYR A 450 29.43 -12.23 6.97
CA TYR A 450 29.02 -11.21 5.99
C TYR A 450 28.26 -10.05 6.65
N LEU A 451 27.39 -10.34 7.61
CA LEU A 451 26.67 -9.29 8.35
C LEU A 451 27.61 -8.49 9.27
N GLU A 452 28.57 -9.17 9.91
CA GLU A 452 29.58 -8.54 10.77
C GLU A 452 30.51 -7.62 9.98
N SER A 453 30.94 -8.01 8.77
CA SER A 453 31.81 -7.18 7.93
C SER A 453 31.16 -5.89 7.45
N LEU A 454 29.83 -5.85 7.36
CA LEU A 454 29.04 -4.67 6.99
C LEU A 454 28.37 -4.00 8.19
N GLY A 455 28.63 -4.46 9.43
CA GLY A 455 28.02 -3.94 10.65
C GLY A 455 26.49 -3.98 10.64
N LEU A 456 25.89 -5.12 10.30
CA LEU A 456 24.45 -5.29 10.15
C LEU A 456 23.85 -6.09 11.31
N SER A 457 22.63 -5.73 11.70
CA SER A 457 21.88 -6.46 12.72
C SER A 457 21.33 -7.79 12.18
N VAL A 458 21.71 -8.90 12.82
CA VAL A 458 21.22 -10.24 12.46
C VAL A 458 19.70 -10.35 12.60
N ASN A 459 19.13 -9.74 13.63
CA ASN A 459 17.68 -9.75 13.86
C ASN A 459 16.97 -8.94 12.78
N ALA A 460 17.45 -7.73 12.48
CA ALA A 460 16.84 -6.89 11.44
C ALA A 460 16.88 -7.58 10.05
N MET A 461 17.97 -8.28 9.72
CA MET A 461 18.08 -9.02 8.46
C MET A 461 17.14 -10.23 8.42
N ARG A 462 16.93 -10.93 9.54
CA ARG A 462 15.95 -12.02 9.65
C ARG A 462 14.52 -11.50 9.47
N ASP A 463 14.20 -10.38 10.12
CA ASP A 463 12.89 -9.73 10.00
C ASP A 463 12.66 -9.24 8.56
N MET A 464 13.70 -8.67 7.94
CA MET A 464 13.68 -8.27 6.53
C MET A 464 13.38 -9.46 5.61
N LYS A 465 14.03 -10.61 5.83
CA LYS A 465 13.75 -11.84 5.07
C LYS A 465 12.31 -12.30 5.21
N GLN A 466 11.75 -12.23 6.42
CA GLN A 466 10.36 -12.55 6.65
C GLN A 466 9.42 -11.59 5.91
N LEU A 467 9.71 -10.28 5.94
CA LEU A 467 8.94 -9.27 5.22
C LEU A 467 9.02 -9.45 3.70
N VAL A 468 10.20 -9.76 3.15
CA VAL A 468 10.38 -10.07 1.72
C VAL A 468 9.47 -11.22 1.31
N SER A 469 9.48 -12.33 2.04
CA SER A 469 8.61 -13.48 1.74
C SER A 469 7.12 -13.11 1.79
N GLN A 470 6.72 -12.27 2.76
CA GLN A 470 5.33 -11.82 2.86
C GLN A 470 4.92 -10.89 1.71
N LEU A 471 5.78 -9.96 1.30
CA LEU A 471 5.52 -9.04 0.21
C LEU A 471 5.50 -9.78 -1.14
N ASP A 472 6.39 -10.75 -1.32
CA ASP A 472 6.45 -11.60 -2.51
C ASP A 472 5.16 -12.43 -2.66
N GLY A 473 4.69 -13.04 -1.56
CA GLY A 473 3.41 -13.75 -1.53
C GLY A 473 2.21 -12.82 -1.82
N ALA A 474 2.24 -11.58 -1.31
CA ALA A 474 1.20 -10.59 -1.59
C ALA A 474 1.20 -10.18 -3.08
N LEU A 475 2.37 -9.95 -3.68
CA LEU A 475 2.50 -9.66 -5.11
C LEU A 475 2.01 -10.81 -5.98
N ALA A 476 2.37 -12.05 -5.62
CA ALA A 476 1.88 -13.24 -6.31
C ALA A 476 0.34 -13.31 -6.25
N SER A 477 -0.27 -12.98 -5.10
CA SER A 477 -1.73 -12.90 -4.96
C SER A 477 -2.36 -11.79 -5.81
N GLY A 478 -1.60 -10.73 -6.11
CA GLY A 478 -1.97 -9.65 -7.03
C GLY A 478 -1.71 -9.97 -8.51
N GLY A 479 -1.28 -11.18 -8.85
CA GLY A 479 -0.96 -11.60 -10.22
C GLY A 479 0.48 -11.29 -10.66
N PHE A 480 1.30 -10.67 -9.83
CA PHE A 480 2.72 -10.45 -10.12
C PHE A 480 3.52 -11.64 -9.59
N TYR A 481 3.63 -12.69 -10.40
CA TYR A 481 4.36 -13.92 -10.07
C TYR A 481 5.88 -13.75 -10.25
N SER A 482 6.64 -14.59 -9.57
CA SER A 482 8.08 -14.72 -9.82
C SER A 482 8.30 -15.46 -11.13
N THR A 483 8.82 -14.76 -12.12
CA THR A 483 9.25 -15.29 -13.42
C THR A 483 10.71 -14.90 -13.69
N SER A 484 11.38 -15.60 -14.59
CA SER A 484 12.75 -15.24 -15.04
C SER A 484 12.84 -13.79 -15.52
N GLU A 485 11.79 -13.30 -16.16
CA GLU A 485 11.71 -11.96 -16.71
C GLU A 485 11.40 -10.90 -15.65
N SER A 486 10.67 -11.26 -14.59
CA SER A 486 10.40 -10.38 -13.46
C SER A 486 11.66 -10.00 -12.67
N ASP A 487 12.79 -10.71 -12.86
CA ASP A 487 14.06 -10.40 -12.19
C ASP A 487 15.29 -10.37 -13.13
N CYS A 488 15.09 -10.31 -14.44
CA CYS A 488 16.17 -10.34 -15.43
C CYS A 488 17.18 -9.16 -15.33
N ASN A 489 16.74 -8.04 -14.74
CA ASN A 489 17.52 -6.83 -14.50
C ASN A 489 17.88 -6.64 -13.01
N GLY A 490 17.72 -7.66 -12.16
CA GLY A 490 18.02 -7.60 -10.71
C GLY A 490 19.48 -7.31 -10.36
N LYS A 491 20.40 -7.32 -11.34
CA LYS A 491 21.82 -6.93 -11.19
C LYS A 491 22.16 -5.56 -11.82
N SER A 492 21.19 -4.90 -12.46
CA SER A 492 21.43 -3.61 -13.11
C SER A 492 21.12 -2.47 -12.15
N TRP A 493 22.15 -1.87 -11.55
CA TRP A 493 21.99 -0.77 -10.60
C TRP A 493 21.25 0.44 -11.20
N ARG A 494 21.46 0.72 -12.48
CA ARG A 494 20.70 1.76 -13.20
C ARG A 494 19.19 1.51 -13.14
N ILE A 495 18.74 0.31 -13.51
CA ILE A 495 17.31 -0.04 -13.50
C ILE A 495 16.74 -0.08 -12.08
N ILE A 496 17.53 -0.54 -11.10
CA ILE A 496 17.13 -0.54 -9.69
C ILE A 496 16.91 0.89 -9.19
N ARG A 497 17.80 1.84 -9.51
CA ARG A 497 17.62 3.26 -9.20
C ARG A 497 16.41 3.84 -9.92
N SER A 498 16.21 3.56 -11.21
CA SER A 498 15.01 3.97 -11.95
C SER A 498 13.72 3.44 -11.31
N CYS A 499 13.72 2.21 -10.80
CA CYS A 499 12.58 1.63 -10.08
C CYS A 499 12.28 2.38 -8.78
N VAL A 500 13.32 2.80 -8.05
CA VAL A 500 13.18 3.64 -6.84
C VAL A 500 12.62 5.02 -7.20
N VAL A 501 13.11 5.64 -8.27
CA VAL A 501 12.56 6.91 -8.77
C VAL A 501 11.10 6.74 -9.17
N ALA A 502 10.72 5.62 -9.80
CA ALA A 502 9.35 5.33 -10.17
C ALA A 502 8.38 5.29 -8.98
N SER A 503 8.86 4.83 -7.82
CA SER A 503 8.09 4.78 -6.58
C SER A 503 7.81 6.17 -6.00
N PHE A 504 8.83 7.02 -5.94
CA PHE A 504 8.81 8.24 -5.15
C PHE A 504 8.53 9.52 -5.95
N ALA A 505 8.82 9.50 -7.27
CA ALA A 505 8.42 10.57 -8.17
C ALA A 505 6.90 10.52 -8.47
N PRO A 506 6.24 11.68 -8.65
CA PRO A 506 6.75 13.06 -8.51
C PRO A 506 6.70 13.65 -7.10
N ALA A 507 6.09 12.97 -6.14
CA ALA A 507 5.75 13.57 -4.85
C ALA A 507 6.98 13.89 -3.98
N GLN A 508 8.03 13.06 -4.03
CA GLN A 508 9.17 13.14 -3.12
C GLN A 508 10.48 13.40 -3.89
N ILE A 509 10.51 14.53 -4.60
CA ILE A 509 11.66 14.99 -5.38
C ILE A 509 12.29 16.22 -4.70
N ALA A 510 13.62 16.26 -4.67
CA ALA A 510 14.39 17.43 -4.28
C ALA A 510 15.32 17.88 -5.41
N ARG A 511 15.47 19.20 -5.55
CA ARG A 511 16.37 19.84 -6.49
C ARG A 511 17.74 20.00 -5.85
N VAL A 512 18.78 19.66 -6.59
CA VAL A 512 20.18 19.88 -6.22
C VAL A 512 20.68 21.13 -6.94
N GLN A 513 21.02 22.15 -6.16
CA GLN A 513 21.69 23.35 -6.63
C GLN A 513 23.19 23.22 -6.34
N ARG A 514 23.99 23.26 -7.41
CA ARG A 514 25.44 23.34 -7.30
C ARG A 514 25.87 24.79 -6.98
N SER A 515 26.98 24.95 -6.27
CA SER A 515 27.72 26.21 -6.20
C SER A 515 28.32 26.53 -7.58
N SER A 516 28.70 27.80 -7.81
CA SER A 516 29.46 28.17 -9.00
C SER A 516 30.74 27.34 -9.09
N THR A 517 31.03 26.78 -10.27
CA THR A 517 32.22 25.97 -10.53
C THR A 517 33.46 26.79 -10.21
N LYS A 518 34.26 26.30 -9.24
CA LYS A 518 35.56 26.89 -8.91
C LYS A 518 36.61 26.12 -9.71
N TYR A 519 37.41 26.81 -10.49
CA TYR A 519 38.52 26.20 -11.22
C TYR A 519 39.78 26.27 -10.36
N ALA A 520 40.54 25.20 -10.31
CA ALA A 520 41.87 25.16 -9.73
C ALA A 520 42.89 25.16 -10.88
N GLU A 521 43.86 26.06 -10.84
CA GLU A 521 44.95 26.08 -11.81
C GLU A 521 45.92 24.93 -11.52
N THR A 522 46.10 24.02 -12.48
CA THR A 522 47.15 23.01 -12.48
C THR A 522 48.13 23.30 -13.62
N VAL A 523 49.28 22.62 -13.62
CA VAL A 523 50.36 22.79 -14.61
C VAL A 523 49.86 22.49 -16.05
N GLU A 524 48.81 21.70 -16.20
CA GLU A 524 48.19 21.34 -17.49
C GLU A 524 46.97 22.22 -17.86
N GLY A 525 46.59 23.18 -17.01
CA GLY A 525 45.49 24.13 -17.24
C GLY A 525 44.55 24.30 -16.05
N ALA A 526 43.45 25.03 -16.25
CA ALA A 526 42.41 25.18 -15.23
C ALA A 526 41.54 23.91 -15.18
N VAL A 527 41.68 23.12 -14.11
CA VAL A 527 40.86 21.93 -13.86
C VAL A 527 39.68 22.33 -12.97
N GLU A 528 38.47 21.92 -13.35
CA GLU A 528 37.28 22.13 -12.51
C GLU A 528 37.46 21.39 -11.18
N LYS A 529 37.42 22.11 -10.05
CA LYS A 529 37.50 21.47 -8.73
C LYS A 529 36.23 20.67 -8.51
N GLU A 530 36.38 19.40 -8.10
CA GLU A 530 35.22 18.59 -7.69
C GLU A 530 34.44 19.30 -6.58
N GLY A 531 33.12 19.36 -6.72
CA GLY A 531 32.25 20.02 -5.76
C GLY A 531 32.30 19.35 -4.40
N GLU A 532 32.47 20.11 -3.32
CA GLU A 532 32.40 19.57 -1.97
C GLU A 532 30.93 19.40 -1.55
N ALA A 533 30.59 18.28 -0.90
CA ALA A 533 29.22 17.99 -0.46
C ALA A 533 28.59 19.11 0.40
N LYS A 534 29.41 19.84 1.16
CA LYS A 534 28.97 20.98 2.00
C LYS A 534 28.50 22.19 1.18
N GLU A 535 28.98 22.34 -0.04
CA GLU A 535 28.59 23.45 -0.92
C GLU A 535 27.24 23.19 -1.62
N LEU A 536 26.82 21.92 -1.68
CA LEU A 536 25.58 21.53 -2.34
C LEU A 536 24.34 22.02 -1.60
N LYS A 537 23.37 22.43 -2.41
CA LYS A 537 22.17 23.07 -1.94
C LYS A 537 20.89 22.34 -2.35
N PHE A 538 20.21 21.72 -1.39
CA PHE A 538 18.97 20.96 -1.64
C PHE A 538 17.69 21.75 -1.36
N TYR A 539 16.67 21.53 -2.18
CA TYR A 539 15.37 22.21 -2.11
C TYR A 539 14.22 21.24 -2.41
N THR A 540 13.19 21.25 -1.56
CA THR A 540 11.93 20.51 -1.77
C THR A 540 10.79 21.47 -2.00
N ARG A 541 9.70 21.01 -2.62
CA ARG A 541 8.49 21.83 -2.74
C ARG A 541 7.98 22.21 -1.36
N SER A 542 7.67 23.49 -1.18
CA SER A 542 7.00 23.97 0.02
C SER A 542 5.54 23.52 -0.05
N SER A 543 5.16 22.54 0.75
CA SER A 543 3.75 22.35 1.09
C SER A 543 3.29 23.65 1.75
N GLY A 544 2.24 24.28 1.22
CA GLY A 544 1.73 25.57 1.68
C GLY A 544 1.07 25.54 3.07
N ASP A 545 1.67 24.84 4.03
CA ASP A 545 1.28 24.93 5.43
C ASP A 545 1.61 26.33 5.92
N LYS A 546 0.55 27.12 6.14
CA LYS A 546 0.62 28.47 6.71
C LYS A 546 0.93 28.47 8.22
N ASP A 547 1.12 27.30 8.83
CA ASP A 547 1.24 27.11 10.29
C ASP A 547 2.68 26.87 10.78
N SER A 548 3.62 27.74 10.39
CA SER A 548 4.86 27.85 11.16
C SER A 548 5.28 29.31 11.30
N SER A 549 4.91 29.89 12.45
CA SER A 549 5.31 31.18 12.99
C SER A 549 6.79 31.19 13.41
N VAL A 550 7.70 30.85 12.49
CA VAL A 550 9.15 30.96 12.68
C VAL A 550 9.72 31.64 11.45
N ASP A 551 10.44 32.75 11.67
CA ASP A 551 11.10 33.62 10.68
C ASP A 551 11.44 32.96 9.33
N SER A 552 10.48 33.00 8.41
CA SER A 552 10.48 32.22 7.15
C SER A 552 10.99 33.01 5.93
N SER A 553 11.51 34.22 6.12
CA SER A 553 11.89 35.10 5.00
C SER A 553 13.16 34.66 4.26
N ASN A 554 14.07 33.90 4.91
CA ASN A 554 15.37 33.52 4.32
C ASN A 554 15.48 32.06 3.83
N LEU A 555 14.48 31.20 4.08
CA LEU A 555 14.53 29.77 3.70
C LEU A 555 13.63 29.39 2.51
N THR A 556 12.69 30.25 2.15
CA THR A 556 11.75 30.02 1.04
C THR A 556 12.24 30.73 -0.20
N LYS A 557 12.47 29.99 -1.28
CA LYS A 557 12.83 30.55 -2.60
C LYS A 557 11.73 30.27 -3.60
N HIS A 558 11.54 31.17 -4.56
CA HIS A 558 10.69 30.89 -5.72
C HIS A 558 11.56 30.37 -6.86
N TYR A 559 11.28 29.16 -7.30
CA TYR A 559 11.87 28.57 -8.50
C TYR A 559 10.80 28.55 -9.58
N HIS A 560 10.87 29.56 -10.46
CA HIS A 560 9.92 29.78 -11.57
C HIS A 560 8.43 29.64 -11.18
N GLY A 561 8.01 30.35 -10.14
CA GLY A 561 6.63 30.37 -9.66
C GLY A 561 6.31 29.31 -8.62
N THR A 562 7.14 28.28 -8.45
CA THR A 562 6.97 27.25 -7.42
C THR A 562 7.76 27.61 -6.16
N SER A 563 7.09 27.61 -5.00
CA SER A 563 7.73 27.83 -3.70
C SER A 563 8.53 26.61 -3.27
N GLU A 564 9.81 26.81 -3.00
CA GLU A 564 10.75 25.80 -2.52
C GLU A 564 11.19 26.11 -1.09
N ALA A 565 11.30 25.06 -0.27
CA ALA A 565 11.86 25.13 1.08
C ALA A 565 13.24 24.45 1.09
N ARG A 566 14.18 25.07 1.81
CA ARG A 566 15.52 24.53 2.00
C ARG A 566 15.50 23.21 2.78
N CYS A 567 16.24 22.21 2.33
CA CYS A 567 16.44 20.93 3.04
C CYS A 567 17.91 20.46 3.05
N PHE A 568 18.18 19.40 3.79
CA PHE A 568 19.52 18.81 3.96
C PHE A 568 19.43 17.28 3.86
N VAL A 569 20.50 16.62 3.43
CA VAL A 569 20.60 15.16 3.52
C VAL A 569 20.90 14.77 4.96
N HIS A 570 20.23 13.75 5.49
CA HIS A 570 20.46 13.27 6.85
C HIS A 570 21.87 12.65 6.99
N PRO A 571 22.61 12.89 8.08
CA PRO A 571 23.99 12.36 8.25
C PRO A 571 24.13 10.83 8.22
N SER A 572 23.03 10.10 8.39
CA SER A 572 23.03 8.63 8.29
C SER A 572 22.90 8.11 6.85
N SER A 573 22.63 8.98 5.87
CA SER A 573 22.57 8.61 4.46
C SER A 573 23.98 8.45 3.90
N PHE A 574 24.18 7.47 3.01
CA PHE A 574 25.44 7.30 2.30
C PHE A 574 25.66 8.44 1.30
N THR A 575 24.58 9.06 0.81
CA THR A 575 24.67 10.24 -0.07
C THR A 575 25.11 11.53 0.65
N PHE A 576 25.27 11.52 1.98
CA PHE A 576 25.62 12.72 2.75
C PHE A 576 26.97 13.33 2.35
N SER A 577 27.94 12.50 1.96
CA SER A 577 29.28 12.92 1.52
C SER A 577 29.42 13.09 0.01
N VAL A 578 28.36 12.87 -0.76
CA VAL A 578 28.40 12.97 -2.22
C VAL A 578 28.54 14.42 -2.66
N GLY A 579 29.60 14.71 -3.41
CA GLY A 579 29.96 16.06 -3.88
C GLY A 579 29.35 16.46 -5.22
N SER A 580 28.94 15.49 -6.05
CA SER A 580 28.40 15.73 -7.38
C SER A 580 27.30 14.71 -7.75
N TYR A 581 26.34 15.16 -8.55
CA TYR A 581 25.20 14.34 -9.03
C TYR A 581 25.08 14.51 -10.54
N THR A 582 24.89 13.44 -11.31
CA THR A 582 24.79 13.50 -12.77
C THR A 582 23.59 14.32 -13.24
N CYS A 583 22.46 14.20 -12.54
CA CYS A 583 21.30 15.08 -12.75
C CYS A 583 21.05 15.95 -11.51
N PRO A 584 20.48 17.17 -11.66
CA PRO A 584 20.24 18.07 -10.55
C PRO A 584 19.00 17.70 -9.72
N TRP A 585 18.63 16.42 -9.67
CA TRP A 585 17.41 15.94 -9.04
C TRP A 585 17.66 14.61 -8.30
N ILE A 586 17.08 14.51 -7.12
CA ILE A 586 17.14 13.32 -6.27
C ILE A 586 15.74 13.00 -5.76
N VAL A 587 15.49 11.73 -5.47
CA VAL A 587 14.30 11.27 -4.72
C VAL A 587 14.69 10.87 -3.31
N TYR A 588 13.72 10.97 -2.39
CA TYR A 588 13.89 10.56 -1.01
C TYR A 588 12.66 9.80 -0.50
N TYR A 589 12.84 8.94 0.52
CA TYR A 589 11.72 8.20 1.11
C TYR A 589 10.99 9.01 2.19
N GLN A 590 11.72 9.70 3.07
CA GLN A 590 11.10 10.45 4.17
C GLN A 590 11.79 11.78 4.42
N LEU A 591 10.99 12.80 4.71
CA LEU A 591 11.45 14.08 5.22
C LEU A 591 11.19 14.14 6.74
N VAL A 592 12.24 14.34 7.53
CA VAL A 592 12.15 14.44 8.99
C VAL A 592 12.56 15.84 9.43
N ARG A 593 11.74 16.47 10.25
CA ARG A 593 12.05 17.77 10.85
C ARG A 593 12.50 17.57 12.29
N THR A 594 13.74 17.94 12.55
CA THR A 594 14.26 18.13 13.91
C THR A 594 14.51 19.62 14.11
N SER A 595 15.76 20.07 14.13
CA SER A 595 16.12 21.49 14.05
C SER A 595 16.01 22.04 12.63
N LYS A 596 16.25 21.18 11.63
CA LYS A 596 16.17 21.48 10.19
C LYS A 596 15.46 20.32 9.49
N PRO A 597 14.87 20.53 8.30
CA PRO A 597 14.32 19.43 7.50
C PRO A 597 15.44 18.60 6.86
N PHE A 598 15.48 17.31 7.22
CA PHE A 598 16.44 16.33 6.73
C PHE A 598 15.75 15.24 5.89
N MET A 599 16.28 14.98 4.70
CA MET A 599 15.88 13.86 3.84
C MET A 599 16.58 12.59 4.30
N ARG A 600 15.81 11.52 4.47
CA ARG A 600 16.30 10.15 4.73
C ARG A 600 16.08 9.28 3.50
N ASP A 601 17.04 8.39 3.30
CA ASP A 601 17.10 7.41 2.21
C ASP A 601 16.97 8.09 0.84
N VAL A 602 18.10 8.46 0.26
CA VAL A 602 18.19 9.32 -0.94
C VAL A 602 18.67 8.50 -2.14
N THR A 603 18.19 8.84 -3.34
CA THR A 603 18.66 8.24 -4.59
C THR A 603 18.71 9.27 -5.71
N GLU A 604 19.83 9.28 -6.42
CA GLU A 604 20.04 10.05 -7.64
C GLU A 604 19.09 9.62 -8.76
N CYS A 605 18.58 10.60 -9.51
CA CYS A 605 17.72 10.37 -10.68
C CYS A 605 18.49 10.46 -11.99
N SER A 606 17.92 9.94 -13.08
CA SER A 606 18.20 10.34 -14.47
C SER A 606 17.08 11.24 -15.01
N ASN A 607 17.39 12.01 -16.06
CA ASN A 607 16.40 12.80 -16.81
C ASN A 607 15.27 11.94 -17.37
N TYR A 608 15.59 10.74 -17.90
CA TYR A 608 14.57 9.83 -18.44
C TYR A 608 13.73 9.18 -17.34
N ASP A 609 14.26 8.99 -16.14
CA ASP A 609 13.48 8.52 -15.00
C ASP A 609 12.36 9.52 -14.66
N LEU A 610 12.72 10.80 -14.60
CA LEU A 610 11.77 11.88 -14.31
C LEU A 610 10.75 12.05 -15.45
N LEU A 611 11.18 11.91 -16.70
CA LEU A 611 10.27 11.90 -17.85
C LEU A 611 9.33 10.70 -17.86
N LEU A 612 9.75 9.51 -17.45
CA LEU A 612 8.89 8.33 -17.49
C LEU A 612 7.96 8.24 -16.27
N PHE A 613 8.45 8.60 -15.08
CA PHE A 613 7.75 8.34 -13.83
C PHE A 613 7.38 9.58 -13.00
N GLY A 614 7.76 10.77 -13.46
CA GLY A 614 7.30 12.02 -12.87
C GLY A 614 5.82 12.28 -13.15
N GLY A 615 5.35 13.49 -12.79
CA GLY A 615 3.94 13.87 -12.94
C GLY A 615 3.62 14.31 -14.37
N ASN A 616 2.67 15.23 -14.50
CA ASN A 616 2.20 15.70 -15.80
C ASN A 616 3.32 16.32 -16.62
N ILE A 617 3.34 16.07 -17.93
CA ILE A 617 4.36 16.59 -18.84
C ILE A 617 3.75 17.75 -19.63
N GLU A 618 4.33 18.93 -19.49
CA GLU A 618 4.01 20.12 -20.27
C GLU A 618 5.20 20.53 -21.14
N VAL A 619 4.93 21.00 -22.34
CA VAL A 619 5.96 21.33 -23.33
C VAL A 619 5.89 22.82 -23.65
N SER A 620 6.93 23.57 -23.28
CA SER A 620 7.14 24.93 -23.78
C SER A 620 7.92 24.82 -25.09
N ALA A 621 7.19 24.76 -26.21
CA ALA A 621 7.80 24.59 -27.53
C ALA A 621 8.66 25.78 -27.95
N SER A 622 8.36 26.99 -27.49
CA SER A 622 9.14 28.20 -27.76
C SER A 622 10.53 28.16 -27.14
N ASP A 623 10.65 27.55 -25.95
CA ASP A 623 11.87 27.58 -25.15
C ASP A 623 12.69 26.29 -25.26
N GLY A 624 12.14 25.25 -25.93
CA GLY A 624 12.78 23.93 -26.00
C GLY A 624 12.85 23.24 -24.63
N VAL A 625 11.92 23.57 -23.73
CA VAL A 625 11.91 23.07 -22.35
C VAL A 625 10.69 22.18 -22.11
N ILE A 626 10.93 21.02 -21.50
CA ILE A 626 9.89 20.16 -20.94
C ILE A 626 9.80 20.45 -19.44
N VAL A 627 8.57 20.67 -18.96
CA VAL A 627 8.26 20.84 -17.55
C VAL A 627 7.50 19.60 -17.08
N VAL A 628 8.01 18.96 -16.03
CA VAL A 628 7.38 17.81 -15.38
C VAL A 628 6.82 18.24 -14.02
N ASP A 629 5.51 18.10 -13.89
CA ASP A 629 4.72 18.39 -12.70
C ASP A 629 4.95 19.81 -12.15
N ASP A 630 5.03 20.80 -13.04
CA ASP A 630 5.21 22.23 -12.75
C ASP A 630 6.47 22.58 -11.93
N TYR A 631 7.47 21.69 -11.93
CA TYR A 631 8.63 21.83 -11.05
C TYR A 631 9.93 21.42 -11.72
N VAL A 632 9.98 20.20 -12.24
CA VAL A 632 11.19 19.68 -12.86
C VAL A 632 11.28 20.22 -14.27
N ARG A 633 12.31 21.01 -14.55
CA ARG A 633 12.55 21.60 -15.87
C ARG A 633 13.75 20.95 -16.52
N MET A 634 13.62 20.59 -17.79
CA MET A 634 14.70 20.00 -18.57
C MET A 634 14.68 20.50 -20.01
N SER A 635 15.87 20.73 -20.56
CA SER A 635 16.03 21.06 -21.96
C SER A 635 15.86 19.80 -22.80
N ALA A 636 14.82 19.76 -23.64
CA ALA A 636 14.50 18.61 -24.46
C ALA A 636 13.51 18.97 -25.58
N ASN A 637 13.63 18.27 -26.71
CA ASN A 637 12.75 18.48 -27.86
C ASN A 637 11.32 18.00 -27.56
N ALA A 638 10.31 18.74 -28.03
CA ALA A 638 8.89 18.39 -27.93
C ALA A 638 8.56 16.97 -28.41
N ARG A 639 9.32 16.42 -29.38
CA ARG A 639 9.18 15.04 -29.86
C ARG A 639 9.43 14.01 -28.76
N ILE A 640 10.37 14.28 -27.84
CA ILE A 640 10.66 13.41 -26.70
C ILE A 640 9.45 13.37 -25.77
N ALA A 641 8.86 14.53 -25.46
CA ALA A 641 7.65 14.58 -24.64
C ALA A 641 6.50 13.76 -25.24
N ALA A 642 6.25 13.89 -26.54
CA ALA A 642 5.20 13.14 -27.24
C ALA A 642 5.45 11.62 -27.19
N LEU A 643 6.70 11.19 -27.41
CA LEU A 643 7.10 9.79 -27.35
C LEU A 643 6.91 9.21 -25.94
N ILE A 644 7.38 9.93 -24.92
CA ILE A 644 7.26 9.51 -23.52
C ILE A 644 5.80 9.45 -23.07
N SER A 645 4.98 10.44 -23.41
CA SER A 645 3.53 10.43 -23.16
C SER A 645 2.84 9.24 -23.82
N GLY A 646 3.25 8.88 -25.05
CA GLY A 646 2.79 7.66 -25.73
C GLY A 646 3.20 6.38 -25.01
N LEU A 647 4.43 6.30 -24.50
CA LEU A 647 4.93 5.16 -23.72
C LEU A 647 4.17 5.01 -22.38
N ARG A 648 3.97 6.10 -21.63
CA ARG A 648 3.21 6.09 -20.37
C ARG A 648 1.79 5.54 -20.57
N LYS A 649 1.08 6.01 -21.60
CA LYS A 649 -0.26 5.50 -21.95
C LYS A 649 -0.26 4.01 -22.29
N ARG A 650 0.81 3.51 -22.91
CA ARG A 650 0.95 2.07 -23.18
C ARG A 650 1.18 1.26 -21.91
N VAL A 651 1.94 1.78 -20.93
CA VAL A 651 2.10 1.15 -19.61
C VAL A 651 0.76 1.04 -18.89
N ASP A 652 -0.06 2.09 -18.90
CA ASP A 652 -1.42 2.05 -18.32
C ASP A 652 -2.31 0.99 -18.99
N ASN A 653 -2.21 0.85 -20.31
CA ASN A 653 -2.91 -0.20 -21.04
C ASN A 653 -2.43 -1.59 -20.65
N LEU A 654 -1.12 -1.79 -20.42
CA LEU A 654 -0.58 -3.07 -19.95
C LEU A 654 -1.06 -3.40 -18.53
N LEU A 655 -1.08 -2.42 -17.63
CA LEU A 655 -1.64 -2.60 -16.29
C LEU A 655 -3.13 -2.92 -16.32
N THR A 656 -3.88 -2.31 -17.25
CA THR A 656 -5.31 -2.62 -17.47
C THR A 656 -5.49 -4.04 -17.98
N LYS A 657 -4.67 -4.47 -18.96
CA LYS A 657 -4.66 -5.87 -19.43
C LYS A 657 -4.34 -6.84 -18.30
N LYS A 658 -3.40 -6.49 -17.42
CA LYS A 658 -3.03 -7.30 -16.24
C LYS A 658 -4.18 -7.45 -15.24
N ILE A 659 -5.05 -6.44 -15.10
CA ILE A 659 -6.27 -6.55 -14.28
C ILE A 659 -7.24 -7.55 -14.90
N ALA A 660 -7.42 -7.51 -16.22
CA ALA A 660 -8.28 -8.45 -16.94
C ALA A 660 -7.71 -9.87 -16.95
N GLU A 661 -6.40 -10.01 -17.07
CA GLU A 661 -5.67 -11.28 -17.12
C GLU A 661 -4.50 -11.28 -16.11
N PRO A 662 -4.72 -11.74 -14.87
CA PRO A 662 -3.68 -11.78 -13.84
C PRO A 662 -2.46 -12.64 -14.20
N SER A 663 -2.59 -13.63 -15.09
CA SER A 663 -1.47 -14.48 -15.57
C SER A 663 -0.53 -13.76 -16.55
N PHE A 664 -0.94 -12.65 -17.16
CA PHE A 664 -0.18 -11.98 -18.21
C PHE A 664 1.15 -11.41 -17.71
N ASP A 665 2.30 -11.90 -18.18
CA ASP A 665 3.60 -11.36 -17.76
C ASP A 665 3.90 -10.02 -18.46
N VAL A 666 3.79 -8.92 -17.71
CA VAL A 666 3.99 -7.56 -18.22
C VAL A 666 5.44 -7.30 -18.61
N ALA A 667 6.40 -7.91 -17.91
CA ALA A 667 7.84 -7.72 -18.18
C ALA A 667 8.26 -8.27 -19.56
N LYS A 668 7.50 -9.24 -20.10
CA LYS A 668 7.75 -9.82 -21.43
C LYS A 668 7.34 -8.90 -22.59
N SER A 669 6.47 -7.92 -22.33
CA SER A 669 5.93 -7.03 -23.36
C SER A 669 7.02 -6.24 -24.08
N VAL A 670 6.77 -5.91 -25.35
CA VAL A 670 7.69 -5.13 -26.19
C VAL A 670 7.86 -3.73 -25.60
N GLU A 671 6.78 -3.14 -25.10
CA GLU A 671 6.77 -1.82 -24.51
C GLU A 671 7.66 -1.73 -23.27
N MET A 672 7.59 -2.70 -22.36
CA MET A 672 8.47 -2.70 -21.17
C MET A 672 9.94 -2.92 -21.55
N LYS A 673 10.23 -3.79 -22.53
CA LYS A 673 11.60 -3.98 -23.03
C LYS A 673 12.17 -2.69 -23.63
N LEU A 674 11.36 -1.90 -24.35
CA LEU A 674 11.77 -0.60 -24.87
C LEU A 674 12.04 0.41 -23.76
N ILE A 675 11.19 0.46 -22.73
CA ILE A 675 11.40 1.33 -21.55
C ILE A 675 12.69 0.94 -20.82
N VAL A 676 12.93 -0.35 -20.58
CA VAL A 676 14.17 -0.83 -19.96
C VAL A 676 15.39 -0.47 -20.81
N LYS A 677 15.33 -0.62 -22.14
CA LYS A 677 16.43 -0.21 -23.04
C LYS A 677 16.70 1.28 -22.94
N LEU A 678 15.65 2.12 -22.93
CA LEU A 678 15.77 3.57 -22.79
C LEU A 678 16.44 3.96 -21.47
N LEU A 679 16.02 3.36 -20.35
CA LEU A 679 16.57 3.62 -19.02
C LEU A 679 18.03 3.14 -18.88
N ARG A 680 18.36 1.98 -19.47
CA ARG A 680 19.73 1.43 -19.42
C ARG A 680 20.73 2.31 -20.16
N THR A 681 20.31 2.83 -21.31
CA THR A 681 21.13 3.67 -22.20
C THR A 681 21.08 5.15 -21.86
N ASP A 682 20.20 5.58 -20.96
CA ASP A 682 19.93 7.00 -20.68
C ASP A 682 19.64 7.79 -21.97
N GLY A 683 18.92 7.15 -22.91
CA GLY A 683 18.63 7.70 -24.24
C GLY A 683 19.81 7.79 -25.21
N MET A 684 21.02 7.39 -24.81
CA MET A 684 22.17 7.28 -25.69
C MET A 684 22.14 5.94 -26.41
N GLY A 685 21.35 5.86 -27.49
CA GLY A 685 21.33 4.69 -28.36
C GLY A 685 22.53 4.69 -29.31
N GLN A 686 23.32 3.61 -29.26
CA GLN A 686 23.92 3.03 -30.46
C GLN A 686 22.83 2.36 -31.32
#